data_AF-A0A1A9ZDJ7-F1
#
_entry.id   AF-A0A1A9ZDJ7-F1
#
_cell.length_a   1.000
_cell.length_b   1.000
_cell.length_c   1.000
_cell.angle_alpha   90.00
_cell.angle_beta   90.00
_cell.angle_gamma   90.00
#
_symmetry.space_group_name_H-M   'P 1'
#
loop_
_entity.id
_entity.type
_entity.pdbx_description
1 polymer ?
#
loop_
_entity_poly.entity_id
_entity_poly.type
_entity_poly.pdbx_seq_one_letter_code
_entity_poly.pdbx_strand_id
1 'polypeptide(L)'
;MALEKMNATLLKKAMTAIGWNTSSTVPMANEENRVILEEIFELSISKDDVIAKDQNVAERYEKLQQHAKNAEMTINHNLKLLEAYQRETRTEAHLYKLAQRTHSKLREDLKSISKEWNNYKNFVDTTEKEMCKRKHNIDDATNRIKWAKTALIEWRQAMEDGNRGYQLIDMYYKDDQKQAKLQNQRRQKIICEMEVCRSKLIDLYNEQKTLECNLECTANLYRTAHSERRQMVNIWKLAVTQMVQREKDIHNTEKKLLEKRELAAEKGRELKASEDRLNAIIENNRTVEMNIEELNTEASQIKEQIQMLSDMVILKTNEVDILQKELQGLAHRVEQQRIENRRNIQLQTDRLTQIKELNGLVETLTKKLKDKQNQNLSAAQRLQQLEDLMDAEEKLSNQVGKENERINGLAYRGMLQLKSFQDETQTLLTAADAYRSGAVAMKRNIDNTEKQLKHQTEVHYDMAFKVLQLEHKIMTLKGGLIDPELEAKNKDYLKELEEQHNKLVKVLQATQMQNKKLDSDMRKLTVIYNNDTTELDKINFKIKEAQVYCEGSLKLLKDITRRNQGYIVDLSIFKMRTNEFEIEINHCDDNTYNLSKHRMHLNRTINDRIVEIKSQLDLLKLKRKHLNEELSTLRADIGERTKHLEAVKARFELTSKLLGVNADGTLITATQLRVETAQEKQMLLDEGNVLNENVLKAEEEIKALGNTLALFNNYNDDFRKSVRTRPGGGRMENIDFLTRLRKELDEQKIKMHRADHELKQALKAIKQQNISNELLELYEHDVDLKELEKRNMNVLNQLGDIADNDYELGPKIARAIADRGMKLPHLLHKTRSGISWRSDMSGCDALSLSSRIGDLPETSRSSMSEESQMKSSTSAKLSVVSLDFPGKK
;
A
#
# COMPACT_ATOMS: atom_id res chain seq x y z
N MET A 1 54.63 96.21 100.91
CA MET A 1 55.84 95.36 101.07
C MET A 1 55.52 94.09 101.90
N ALA A 2 54.49 93.32 101.52
CA ALA A 2 54.05 92.11 102.26
C ALA A 2 53.41 91.03 101.38
N LEU A 3 52.83 91.41 100.22
CA LEU A 3 52.09 90.51 99.32
C LEU A 3 52.97 89.54 98.51
N GLU A 4 54.21 89.90 98.18
CA GLU A 4 55.11 89.10 97.33
C GLU A 4 55.40 87.70 97.90
N LYS A 5 55.35 87.54 99.23
CA LYS A 5 55.61 86.25 99.88
C LYS A 5 54.54 85.18 99.62
N MET A 6 53.34 85.55 99.14
CA MET A 6 52.24 84.59 98.94
C MET A 6 52.22 83.97 97.53
N ASN A 7 52.70 84.69 96.50
CA ASN A 7 52.83 84.12 95.15
C ASN A 7 53.95 83.07 95.06
N ALA A 8 55.04 83.26 95.81
CA ALA A 8 56.21 82.36 95.79
C ALA A 8 55.90 80.91 96.25
N THR A 9 54.95 80.72 97.16
CA THR A 9 54.52 79.38 97.64
C THR A 9 53.59 78.68 96.66
N LEU A 10 52.76 79.43 95.90
CA LEU A 10 51.88 78.88 94.87
C LEU A 10 52.66 78.46 93.63
N LEU A 11 53.62 79.29 93.18
CA LEU A 11 54.52 78.97 92.06
C LEU A 11 55.34 77.69 92.32
N LYS A 12 55.86 77.51 93.54
CA LYS A 12 56.59 76.28 93.94
C LYS A 12 55.73 75.01 93.89
N LYS A 13 54.41 75.10 94.14
CA LYS A 13 53.48 73.97 93.98
C LYS A 13 53.19 73.64 92.51
N ALA A 14 53.16 74.64 91.63
CA ALA A 14 53.01 74.41 90.19
C ALA A 14 54.28 73.76 89.59
N MET A 15 55.47 74.28 89.89
CA MET A 15 56.73 73.77 89.34
C MET A 15 57.04 72.32 89.76
N THR A 16 56.66 71.92 90.97
CA THR A 16 56.83 70.53 91.46
C THR A 16 55.88 69.53 90.79
N ALA A 17 54.75 69.96 90.23
CA ALA A 17 53.81 69.10 89.50
C ALA A 17 54.28 68.74 88.07
N ILE A 18 55.28 69.45 87.53
CA ILE A 18 55.83 69.24 86.18
C ILE A 18 57.15 68.43 86.23
N GLY A 19 57.52 67.90 87.41
CA GLY A 19 58.72 67.07 87.59
C GLY A 19 60.05 67.81 87.49
N TRP A 20 60.04 69.14 87.59
CA TRP A 20 61.24 69.96 87.39
C TRP A 20 62.10 70.02 88.65
N ASN A 21 63.33 69.50 88.58
CA ASN A 21 64.22 69.37 89.74
C ASN A 21 64.99 70.67 90.06
N THR A 22 65.34 70.88 91.33
CA THR A 22 65.59 72.22 91.89
C THR A 22 67.03 72.71 91.75
N SER A 23 67.49 72.95 90.52
CA SER A 23 68.86 73.46 90.24
C SER A 23 68.95 74.55 89.16
N SER A 24 67.84 75.20 88.79
CA SER A 24 67.86 76.41 87.95
C SER A 24 66.77 77.39 88.40
N THR A 25 67.18 78.63 88.70
CA THR A 25 66.31 79.67 89.26
C THR A 25 65.55 80.41 88.17
N VAL A 26 64.22 80.23 88.14
CA VAL A 26 63.30 81.00 87.31
C VAL A 26 63.27 82.47 87.79
N PRO A 27 63.53 83.46 86.93
CA PRO A 27 63.26 84.87 87.22
C PRO A 27 61.78 85.18 86.98
N MET A 28 61.09 85.64 88.01
CA MET A 28 59.77 86.26 87.92
C MET A 28 59.55 87.10 89.18
N ALA A 29 59.15 88.36 89.17
CA ALA A 29 59.10 89.47 88.22
C ALA A 29 58.56 90.63 89.09
N ASN A 30 59.23 91.79 89.11
CA ASN A 30 58.89 92.88 90.04
C ASN A 30 57.53 93.54 89.74
N GLU A 31 56.91 94.10 90.77
CA GLU A 31 56.01 95.28 90.80
C GLU A 31 54.75 95.34 89.89
N GLU A 32 54.75 94.78 88.67
CA GLU A 32 53.58 94.61 87.80
C GLU A 32 52.43 93.93 88.57
N ASN A 33 52.76 92.89 89.34
CA ASN A 33 51.85 92.16 90.22
C ASN A 33 51.22 93.02 91.35
N ARG A 34 51.71 94.24 91.59
CA ARG A 34 51.12 95.21 92.52
C ARG A 34 50.21 96.19 91.80
N VAL A 35 50.57 96.62 90.59
CA VAL A 35 49.68 97.40 89.70
C VAL A 35 48.41 96.60 89.39
N ILE A 36 48.56 95.29 89.12
CA ILE A 36 47.47 94.33 88.90
C ILE A 36 46.44 94.31 90.05
N LEU A 37 46.79 94.74 91.28
CA LEU A 37 45.83 94.80 92.40
C LEU A 37 45.02 96.09 92.49
N GLU A 38 45.55 97.23 92.01
CA GLU A 38 44.74 98.44 91.80
C GLU A 38 43.90 98.31 90.52
N GLU A 39 44.46 97.67 89.49
CA GLU A 39 43.73 97.20 88.30
C GLU A 39 42.54 96.30 88.69
N ILE A 40 42.70 95.37 89.64
CA ILE A 40 41.59 94.54 90.15
C ILE A 40 40.46 95.35 90.80
N PHE A 41 40.72 96.54 91.38
CA PHE A 41 39.66 97.40 91.92
C PHE A 41 38.91 98.16 90.82
N GLU A 42 39.61 98.73 89.84
CA GLU A 42 38.95 99.31 88.65
C GLU A 42 38.20 98.24 87.85
N LEU A 43 38.77 97.04 87.72
CA LEU A 43 38.10 95.86 87.16
C LEU A 43 36.87 95.43 87.96
N SER A 44 36.73 95.78 89.25
CA SER A 44 35.52 95.50 90.02
C SER A 44 34.38 96.49 89.72
N ILE A 45 34.69 97.77 89.52
CA ILE A 45 33.70 98.77 89.07
C ILE A 45 33.32 98.49 87.61
N SER A 46 34.32 98.22 86.78
CA SER A 46 34.14 97.74 85.40
C SER A 46 33.31 96.45 85.36
N LYS A 47 33.54 95.49 86.27
CA LYS A 47 32.73 94.27 86.39
C LYS A 47 31.26 94.57 86.64
N ASP A 48 30.91 95.48 87.55
CA ASP A 48 29.50 95.75 87.86
C ASP A 48 28.81 96.50 86.70
N ASP A 49 29.54 97.38 86.03
CA ASP A 49 29.11 98.06 84.79
C ASP A 49 29.03 97.08 83.59
N VAL A 50 29.85 96.01 83.60
CA VAL A 50 29.79 94.87 82.68
C VAL A 50 28.63 93.94 83.03
N ILE A 51 28.27 93.74 84.30
CA ILE A 51 27.10 92.94 84.72
C ILE A 51 25.80 93.64 84.28
N ALA A 52 25.71 94.97 84.38
CA ALA A 52 24.57 95.70 83.84
C ALA A 52 24.45 95.57 82.31
N LYS A 53 25.59 95.55 81.60
CA LYS A 53 25.64 95.28 80.15
C LYS A 53 25.31 93.81 79.83
N ASP A 54 25.78 92.87 80.65
CA ASP A 54 25.56 91.43 80.51
C ASP A 54 24.09 91.06 80.73
N GLN A 55 23.41 91.66 81.71
CA GLN A 55 21.95 91.50 81.90
C GLN A 55 21.16 91.99 80.67
N ASN A 56 21.52 93.15 80.12
CA ASN A 56 20.88 93.70 78.92
C ASN A 56 21.20 92.86 77.66
N VAL A 57 22.43 92.35 77.56
CA VAL A 57 22.84 91.37 76.55
C VAL A 57 22.14 90.02 76.74
N ALA A 58 21.86 89.59 77.96
CA ALA A 58 21.16 88.35 78.28
C ALA A 58 19.67 88.43 77.93
N GLU A 59 18.99 89.54 78.25
CA GLU A 59 17.64 89.80 77.76
C GLU A 59 17.58 89.84 76.23
N ARG A 60 18.55 90.51 75.59
CA ARG A 60 18.65 90.56 74.13
C ARG A 60 18.95 89.17 73.56
N TYR A 61 19.80 88.38 74.20
CA TYR A 61 20.15 87.03 73.82
C TYR A 61 18.95 86.08 73.98
N GLU A 62 18.15 86.21 75.04
CA GLU A 62 16.94 85.42 75.21
C GLU A 62 15.92 85.74 74.11
N LYS A 63 15.66 87.03 73.84
CA LYS A 63 14.79 87.45 72.74
C LYS A 63 15.32 86.96 71.37
N LEU A 64 16.64 86.97 71.18
CA LEU A 64 17.29 86.41 69.98
C LEU A 64 17.22 84.88 69.93
N GLN A 65 17.27 84.19 71.07
CA GLN A 65 17.18 82.72 71.16
C GLN A 65 15.72 82.25 70.98
N GLN A 66 14.73 83.01 71.45
CA GLN A 66 13.32 82.80 71.13
C GLN A 66 13.07 83.00 69.62
N HIS A 67 13.66 84.05 69.02
CA HIS A 67 13.62 84.24 67.57
C HIS A 67 14.35 83.11 66.80
N ALA A 68 15.48 82.62 67.31
CA ALA A 68 16.21 81.48 66.74
C ALA A 68 15.40 80.19 66.82
N LYS A 69 14.77 79.88 67.95
CA LYS A 69 13.84 78.75 68.10
C LYS A 69 12.65 78.86 67.14
N ASN A 70 12.10 80.06 66.94
CA ASN A 70 11.05 80.29 65.95
C ASN A 70 11.56 80.05 64.52
N ALA A 71 12.76 80.53 64.18
CA ALA A 71 13.41 80.26 62.90
C ALA A 71 13.65 78.75 62.71
N GLU A 72 14.20 78.04 63.70
CA GLU A 72 14.37 76.58 63.71
C GLU A 72 13.03 75.84 63.52
N MET A 73 11.94 76.29 64.14
CA MET A 73 10.62 75.70 63.92
C MET A 73 10.13 75.91 62.47
N THR A 74 10.32 77.10 61.88
CA THR A 74 9.99 77.33 60.46
C THR A 74 10.89 76.52 59.51
N ILE A 75 12.18 76.40 59.81
CA ILE A 75 13.12 75.56 59.05
C ILE A 75 12.70 74.09 59.13
N ASN A 76 12.36 73.58 60.32
CA ASN A 76 11.87 72.21 60.49
C ASN A 76 10.53 71.97 59.79
N HIS A 77 9.65 72.97 59.73
CA HIS A 77 8.40 72.88 58.94
C HIS A 77 8.71 72.82 57.43
N ASN A 78 9.58 73.72 56.94
CA ASN A 78 10.00 73.76 55.55
C ASN A 78 10.75 72.48 55.12
N LEU A 79 11.57 71.90 56.00
CA LEU A 79 12.23 70.61 55.76
C LEU A 79 11.23 69.45 55.68
N LYS A 80 10.20 69.42 56.54
CA LYS A 80 9.11 68.41 56.46
C LYS A 80 8.28 68.56 55.18
N LEU A 81 8.02 69.79 54.75
CA LEU A 81 7.34 70.09 53.49
C LEU A 81 8.20 69.69 52.28
N LEU A 82 9.49 69.99 52.29
CA LEU A 82 10.44 69.61 51.25
C LEU A 82 10.64 68.09 51.18
N GLU A 83 10.63 67.40 52.32
CA GLU A 83 10.61 65.93 52.37
C GLU A 83 9.29 65.35 51.84
N ALA A 84 8.15 66.00 52.10
CA ALA A 84 6.85 65.62 51.51
C ALA A 84 6.87 65.72 49.99
N TYR A 85 7.30 66.86 49.43
CA TYR A 85 7.48 67.00 47.99
C TYR A 85 8.49 66.00 47.42
N GLN A 86 9.62 65.73 48.10
CA GLN A 86 10.54 64.69 47.66
C GLN A 86 9.91 63.28 47.67
N ARG A 87 9.03 62.97 48.62
CA ARG A 87 8.27 61.71 48.64
C ARG A 87 7.27 61.66 47.48
N GLU A 88 6.55 62.75 47.22
CA GLU A 88 5.60 62.88 46.10
C GLU A 88 6.31 62.70 44.75
N THR A 89 7.39 63.43 44.46
CA THR A 89 8.18 63.28 43.23
C THR A 89 8.74 61.86 43.07
N ARG A 90 9.11 61.17 44.16
CA ARG A 90 9.52 59.76 44.11
C ARG A 90 8.34 58.83 43.75
N THR A 91 7.13 59.10 44.27
CA THR A 91 5.93 58.34 43.89
C THR A 91 5.48 58.61 42.46
N GLU A 92 5.54 59.85 41.97
CA GLU A 92 5.27 60.19 40.56
C GLU A 92 6.28 59.51 39.63
N ALA A 93 7.58 59.56 39.95
CA ALA A 93 8.60 58.88 39.17
C ALA A 93 8.44 57.35 39.18
N HIS A 94 7.87 56.77 40.24
CA HIS A 94 7.49 55.36 40.29
C HIS A 94 6.25 55.06 39.42
N LEU A 95 5.20 55.87 39.51
CA LEU A 95 3.98 55.76 38.71
C LEU A 95 4.27 55.91 37.21
N TYR A 96 5.13 56.87 36.83
CA TYR A 96 5.61 57.04 35.47
C TYR A 96 6.38 55.80 34.98
N LYS A 97 7.29 55.25 35.79
CA LYS A 97 8.00 53.99 35.45
C LYS A 97 7.04 52.79 35.33
N LEU A 98 5.96 52.75 36.12
CA LEU A 98 4.93 51.73 35.99
C LEU A 98 4.14 51.90 34.69
N ALA A 99 3.70 53.11 34.36
CA ALA A 99 3.02 53.43 33.10
C ALA A 99 3.89 53.17 31.86
N GLN A 100 5.19 53.47 31.94
CA GLN A 100 6.15 53.19 30.87
C GLN A 100 6.32 51.66 30.66
N ARG A 101 6.30 50.87 31.73
CA ARG A 101 6.32 49.40 31.65
C ARG A 101 5.02 48.83 31.08
N THR A 102 3.85 49.29 31.53
CA THR A 102 2.57 48.79 31.00
C THR A 102 2.40 49.19 29.53
N HIS A 103 2.78 50.40 29.14
CA HIS A 103 2.82 50.81 27.73
C HIS A 103 3.80 49.96 26.89
N SER A 104 4.98 49.64 27.42
CA SER A 104 5.94 48.75 26.73
C SER A 104 5.39 47.34 26.55
N LYS A 105 4.73 46.79 27.59
CA LYS A 105 4.08 45.48 27.55
C LYS A 105 2.91 45.47 26.55
N LEU A 106 2.03 46.47 26.57
CA LEU A 106 0.95 46.62 25.57
C LEU A 106 1.51 46.73 24.15
N ARG A 107 2.66 47.38 23.95
CA ARG A 107 3.35 47.46 22.65
C ARG A 107 3.95 46.12 22.20
N GLU A 108 4.32 45.24 23.13
CA GLU A 108 4.74 43.86 22.84
C GLU A 108 3.53 42.96 22.55
N ASP A 109 2.45 43.09 23.31
CA ASP A 109 1.22 42.32 23.11
C ASP A 109 0.56 42.67 21.77
N LEU A 110 0.52 43.96 21.39
CA LEU A 110 0.11 44.39 20.05
C LEU A 110 1.00 43.81 18.93
N LYS A 111 2.30 43.62 19.17
CA LYS A 111 3.19 42.93 18.22
C LYS A 111 2.91 41.42 18.15
N SER A 112 2.54 40.77 19.26
CA SER A 112 2.13 39.36 19.26
C SER A 112 0.83 39.19 18.48
N ILE A 113 -0.21 39.96 18.84
CA ILE A 113 -1.51 39.97 18.16
C ILE A 113 -1.36 40.28 16.66
N SER A 114 -0.46 41.21 16.28
CA SER A 114 -0.16 41.49 14.87
C SER A 114 0.51 40.31 14.15
N LYS A 115 1.44 39.59 14.80
CA LYS A 115 2.02 38.34 14.23
C LYS A 115 0.97 37.24 14.10
N GLU A 116 0.17 37.04 15.13
CA GLU A 116 -0.93 36.06 15.15
C GLU A 116 -1.96 36.36 14.05
N TRP A 117 -2.37 37.61 13.90
CA TRP A 117 -3.27 38.06 12.83
C TRP A 117 -2.67 37.81 11.44
N ASN A 118 -1.37 38.10 11.23
CA ASN A 118 -0.68 37.77 9.97
C ASN A 118 -0.61 36.25 9.74
N ASN A 119 -0.39 35.44 10.78
CA ASN A 119 -0.41 33.98 10.68
C ASN A 119 -1.81 33.46 10.31
N TYR A 120 -2.88 33.98 10.92
CA TYR A 120 -4.25 33.66 10.56
C TYR A 120 -4.60 34.12 9.14
N LYS A 121 -4.15 35.30 8.70
CA LYS A 121 -4.33 35.76 7.32
C LYS A 121 -3.61 34.84 6.32
N ASN A 122 -2.37 34.43 6.60
CA ASN A 122 -1.65 33.44 5.81
C ASN A 122 -2.34 32.06 5.78
N PHE A 123 -2.95 31.64 6.90
CA PHE A 123 -3.74 30.41 6.98
C PHE A 123 -5.03 30.48 6.14
N VAL A 124 -5.76 31.61 6.18
CA VAL A 124 -6.90 31.86 5.30
C VAL A 124 -6.45 31.86 3.83
N ASP A 125 -5.39 32.57 3.50
CA ASP A 125 -4.89 32.69 2.12
C ASP A 125 -4.30 31.40 1.55
N THR A 126 -3.92 30.44 2.40
CA THR A 126 -3.48 29.10 1.97
C THR A 126 -4.65 28.13 1.87
N THR A 127 -5.57 28.15 2.83
CA THR A 127 -6.80 27.32 2.77
C THR A 127 -7.74 27.73 1.63
N GLU A 128 -7.83 29.02 1.30
CA GLU A 128 -8.57 29.52 0.13
C GLU A 128 -7.92 29.05 -1.19
N LYS A 129 -6.59 29.13 -1.30
CA LYS A 129 -5.84 28.58 -2.45
C LYS A 129 -6.02 27.06 -2.57
N GLU A 130 -6.10 26.33 -1.46
CA GLU A 130 -6.44 24.91 -1.47
C GLU A 130 -7.90 24.66 -1.89
N MET A 131 -8.87 25.45 -1.41
CA MET A 131 -10.26 25.34 -1.85
C MET A 131 -10.39 25.58 -3.36
N CYS A 132 -9.69 26.57 -3.91
CA CYS A 132 -9.65 26.81 -5.36
C CYS A 132 -9.07 25.63 -6.14
N LYS A 133 -7.97 25.03 -5.67
CA LYS A 133 -7.40 23.79 -6.25
C LYS A 133 -8.38 22.61 -6.17
N ARG A 134 -8.99 22.38 -5.00
CA ARG A 134 -9.96 21.30 -4.77
C ARG A 134 -11.20 21.49 -5.65
N LYS A 135 -11.70 22.72 -5.80
CA LYS A 135 -12.79 23.07 -6.71
C LYS A 135 -12.43 22.77 -8.17
N HIS A 136 -11.26 23.22 -8.64
CA HIS A 136 -10.81 22.92 -10.00
C HIS A 136 -10.72 21.41 -10.25
N ASN A 137 -10.18 20.64 -9.29
CA ASN A 137 -10.14 19.16 -9.37
C ASN A 137 -11.54 18.53 -9.44
N ILE A 138 -12.54 19.11 -8.75
CA ILE A 138 -13.94 18.67 -8.80
C ILE A 138 -14.57 19.02 -10.16
N ASP A 139 -14.31 20.20 -10.71
CA ASP A 139 -14.76 20.61 -12.03
C ASP A 139 -14.16 19.71 -13.13
N ASP A 140 -12.87 19.39 -13.01
CA ASP A 140 -12.14 18.43 -13.87
C ASP A 140 -12.74 17.02 -13.79
N ALA A 141 -12.95 16.50 -12.59
CA ALA A 141 -13.58 15.20 -12.38
C ALA A 141 -15.00 15.17 -12.94
N THR A 142 -15.77 16.25 -12.74
CA THR A 142 -17.12 16.43 -13.29
C THR A 142 -17.11 16.44 -14.81
N ASN A 143 -16.12 17.07 -15.44
CA ASN A 143 -15.97 17.09 -16.90
C ASN A 143 -15.55 15.72 -17.46
N ARG A 144 -14.68 14.98 -16.75
CA ARG A 144 -14.38 13.57 -17.08
C ARG A 144 -15.61 12.67 -16.95
N ILE A 145 -16.44 12.87 -15.92
CA ILE A 145 -17.71 12.15 -15.73
C ILE A 145 -18.71 12.49 -16.83
N LYS A 146 -18.83 13.76 -17.26
CA LYS A 146 -19.65 14.16 -18.42
C LYS A 146 -19.18 13.43 -19.69
N TRP A 147 -17.88 13.49 -19.99
CA TRP A 147 -17.32 12.81 -21.17
C TRP A 147 -17.55 11.29 -21.14
N ALA A 148 -17.26 10.64 -20.01
CA ALA A 148 -17.49 9.20 -19.85
C ALA A 148 -18.99 8.84 -19.97
N LYS A 149 -19.90 9.69 -19.49
CA LYS A 149 -21.35 9.52 -19.68
C LYS A 149 -21.75 9.63 -21.16
N THR A 150 -21.20 10.58 -21.90
CA THR A 150 -21.45 10.71 -23.35
C THR A 150 -20.92 9.48 -24.09
N ALA A 151 -19.67 9.08 -23.83
CA ALA A 151 -19.08 7.88 -24.43
C ALA A 151 -19.90 6.62 -24.12
N LEU A 152 -20.41 6.44 -22.89
CA LEU A 152 -21.28 5.31 -22.53
C LEU A 152 -22.64 5.33 -23.25
N ILE A 153 -23.12 6.50 -23.71
CA ILE A 153 -24.31 6.62 -24.55
C ILE A 153 -23.98 6.24 -26.00
N GLU A 154 -22.84 6.71 -26.52
CA GLU A 154 -22.34 6.36 -27.86
C GLU A 154 -22.06 4.84 -27.97
N TRP A 155 -21.37 4.24 -26.99
CA TRP A 155 -21.15 2.79 -26.92
C TRP A 155 -22.47 2.01 -26.79
N ARG A 156 -23.47 2.53 -26.06
CA ARG A 156 -24.80 1.91 -26.02
C ARG A 156 -25.45 1.93 -27.40
N GLN A 157 -25.44 3.07 -28.09
CA GLN A 157 -26.02 3.19 -29.43
C GLN A 157 -25.34 2.24 -30.42
N ALA A 158 -24.00 2.19 -30.44
CA ALA A 158 -23.23 1.25 -31.25
C ALA A 158 -23.56 -0.22 -30.93
N MET A 159 -23.80 -0.58 -29.67
CA MET A 159 -24.24 -1.93 -29.27
C MET A 159 -25.70 -2.21 -29.65
N GLU A 160 -26.59 -1.22 -29.61
CA GLU A 160 -27.96 -1.35 -30.11
C GLU A 160 -27.99 -1.53 -31.63
N ASP A 161 -27.17 -0.79 -32.38
CA ASP A 161 -27.05 -0.94 -33.84
C ASP A 161 -26.36 -2.25 -34.22
N GLY A 162 -25.36 -2.70 -33.46
CA GLY A 162 -24.81 -4.05 -33.57
C GLY A 162 -25.87 -5.13 -33.34
N ASN A 163 -26.73 -4.98 -32.33
CA ASN A 163 -27.85 -5.88 -32.07
C ASN A 163 -28.91 -5.85 -33.18
N ARG A 164 -29.22 -4.68 -33.77
CA ARG A 164 -30.07 -4.55 -34.97
C ARG A 164 -29.45 -5.31 -36.15
N GLY A 165 -28.13 -5.21 -36.33
CA GLY A 165 -27.35 -5.98 -37.31
C GLY A 165 -27.46 -7.49 -37.09
N TYR A 166 -27.26 -7.98 -35.86
CA TYR A 166 -27.41 -9.41 -35.53
C TYR A 166 -28.85 -9.92 -35.74
N GLN A 167 -29.87 -9.13 -35.42
CA GLN A 167 -31.28 -9.47 -35.69
C GLN A 167 -31.56 -9.58 -37.20
N LEU A 168 -30.98 -8.68 -38.00
CA LEU A 168 -31.09 -8.74 -39.46
C LEU A 168 -30.37 -9.96 -40.05
N ILE A 169 -29.19 -10.31 -39.53
CA ILE A 169 -28.44 -11.51 -39.92
C ILE A 169 -29.20 -12.79 -39.55
N ASP A 170 -29.79 -12.87 -38.36
CA ASP A 170 -30.63 -14.00 -37.91
C ASP A 170 -31.91 -14.13 -38.77
N MET A 171 -32.52 -13.01 -39.17
CA MET A 171 -33.63 -13.01 -40.13
C MET A 171 -33.22 -13.56 -41.50
N TYR A 172 -32.12 -13.07 -42.09
CA TYR A 172 -31.61 -13.60 -43.35
C TYR A 172 -31.22 -15.08 -43.22
N TYR A 173 -30.54 -15.50 -42.15
CA TYR A 173 -30.22 -16.90 -41.88
C TYR A 173 -31.47 -17.78 -41.81
N LYS A 174 -32.55 -17.31 -41.17
CA LYS A 174 -33.83 -18.03 -41.12
C LYS A 174 -34.49 -18.15 -42.48
N ASP A 175 -34.40 -17.13 -43.34
CA ASP A 175 -34.95 -17.16 -44.69
C ASP A 175 -34.09 -18.01 -45.65
N ASP A 176 -32.77 -17.94 -45.58
CA ASP A 176 -31.86 -18.87 -46.27
C ASP A 176 -32.10 -20.32 -45.83
N GLN A 177 -32.35 -20.57 -44.55
CA GLN A 177 -32.69 -21.90 -44.07
C GLN A 177 -34.05 -22.39 -44.60
N LYS A 178 -35.04 -21.50 -44.83
CA LYS A 178 -36.29 -21.84 -45.54
C LYS A 178 -36.01 -22.15 -47.01
N GLN A 179 -35.20 -21.34 -47.70
CA GLN A 179 -34.83 -21.58 -49.10
C GLN A 179 -34.06 -22.89 -49.26
N ALA A 180 -33.08 -23.18 -48.41
CA ALA A 180 -32.35 -24.44 -48.41
C ALA A 180 -33.28 -25.65 -48.20
N LYS A 181 -34.28 -25.54 -47.30
CA LYS A 181 -35.32 -26.56 -47.11
C LYS A 181 -36.18 -26.75 -48.36
N LEU A 182 -36.62 -25.68 -49.01
CA LEU A 182 -37.40 -25.73 -50.26
C LEU A 182 -36.60 -26.34 -51.41
N GLN A 183 -35.33 -25.95 -51.59
CA GLN A 183 -34.47 -26.51 -52.63
C GLN A 183 -34.13 -27.98 -52.35
N ASN A 184 -33.96 -28.39 -51.08
CA ASN A 184 -33.82 -29.80 -50.73
C ASN A 184 -35.09 -30.60 -51.05
N GLN A 185 -36.28 -30.09 -50.75
CA GLN A 185 -37.55 -30.72 -51.12
C GLN A 185 -37.71 -30.84 -52.64
N ARG A 186 -37.32 -29.80 -53.40
CA ARG A 186 -37.30 -29.84 -54.87
C ARG A 186 -36.32 -30.90 -55.40
N ARG A 187 -35.12 -30.98 -54.82
CA ARG A 187 -34.12 -32.01 -55.15
C ARG A 187 -34.64 -33.41 -54.84
N GLN A 188 -35.29 -33.62 -53.69
CA GLN A 188 -35.89 -34.91 -53.32
C GLN A 188 -36.98 -35.33 -54.32
N LYS A 189 -37.87 -34.41 -54.74
CA LYS A 189 -38.86 -34.69 -55.78
C LYS A 189 -38.21 -35.12 -57.10
N ILE A 190 -37.22 -34.37 -57.57
CA ILE A 190 -36.47 -34.70 -58.80
C ILE A 190 -35.76 -36.06 -58.70
N ILE A 191 -35.20 -36.42 -57.53
CA ILE A 191 -34.60 -37.74 -57.31
C ILE A 191 -35.67 -38.84 -57.42
N CYS A 192 -36.82 -38.70 -56.77
CA CYS A 192 -37.91 -39.67 -56.88
C CYS A 192 -38.47 -39.76 -58.32
N GLU A 193 -38.58 -38.64 -59.03
CA GLU A 193 -38.96 -38.60 -60.45
C GLU A 193 -37.94 -39.33 -61.33
N MET A 194 -36.63 -39.14 -61.08
CA MET A 194 -35.55 -39.86 -61.76
C MET A 194 -35.55 -41.36 -61.43
N GLU A 195 -35.83 -41.75 -60.19
CA GLU A 195 -35.95 -43.15 -59.77
C GLU A 195 -37.14 -43.85 -60.44
N VAL A 196 -38.29 -43.19 -60.52
CA VAL A 196 -39.47 -43.69 -61.28
C VAL A 196 -39.16 -43.82 -62.77
N CYS A 197 -38.45 -42.86 -63.37
CA CYS A 197 -38.00 -42.96 -64.76
C CYS A 197 -36.99 -44.09 -64.97
N ARG A 198 -36.08 -44.31 -64.00
CA ARG A 198 -35.08 -45.38 -64.02
C ARG A 198 -35.71 -46.75 -63.86
N SER A 199 -36.71 -46.93 -63.00
CA SER A 199 -37.50 -48.17 -62.93
C SER A 199 -38.12 -48.46 -64.28
N LYS A 200 -38.92 -47.53 -64.83
CA LYS A 200 -39.56 -47.69 -66.14
C LYS A 200 -38.58 -48.03 -67.26
N LEU A 201 -37.38 -47.45 -67.25
CA LEU A 201 -36.33 -47.78 -68.22
C LEU A 201 -35.78 -49.21 -68.04
N ILE A 202 -35.60 -49.67 -66.79
CA ILE A 202 -35.22 -51.06 -66.48
C ILE A 202 -36.34 -52.03 -66.87
N ASP A 203 -37.60 -51.68 -66.56
CA ASP A 203 -38.78 -52.48 -66.87
C ASP A 203 -38.95 -52.67 -68.39
N LEU A 204 -38.85 -51.59 -69.17
CA LEU A 204 -38.86 -51.61 -70.64
C LEU A 204 -37.65 -52.34 -71.24
N TYR A 205 -36.46 -52.21 -70.65
CA TYR A 205 -35.27 -52.95 -71.09
C TYR A 205 -35.40 -54.46 -70.82
N ASN A 206 -35.97 -54.85 -69.69
CA ASN A 206 -36.27 -56.24 -69.36
C ASN A 206 -37.34 -56.80 -70.32
N GLU A 207 -38.41 -56.05 -70.59
CA GLU A 207 -39.42 -56.41 -71.58
C GLU A 207 -38.79 -56.62 -72.96
N GLN A 208 -37.99 -55.66 -73.46
CA GLN A 208 -37.23 -55.81 -74.71
C GLN A 208 -36.37 -57.08 -74.70
N LYS A 209 -35.65 -57.38 -73.62
CA LYS A 209 -34.81 -58.59 -73.54
C LYS A 209 -35.61 -59.89 -73.51
N THR A 210 -36.80 -59.91 -72.90
CA THR A 210 -37.70 -61.07 -73.02
C THR A 210 -38.25 -61.23 -74.44
N LEU A 211 -38.57 -60.13 -75.12
CA LEU A 211 -39.02 -60.16 -76.53
C LEU A 211 -37.90 -60.61 -77.48
N GLU A 212 -36.67 -60.15 -77.30
CA GLU A 212 -35.49 -60.64 -78.03
C GLU A 212 -35.28 -62.15 -77.83
N CYS A 213 -35.37 -62.64 -76.58
CA CYS A 213 -35.23 -64.05 -76.26
C CYS A 213 -36.38 -64.90 -76.87
N ASN A 214 -37.61 -64.40 -76.85
CA ASN A 214 -38.76 -65.04 -77.49
C ASN A 214 -38.62 -65.07 -79.03
N LEU A 215 -38.06 -64.02 -79.63
CA LEU A 215 -37.75 -63.98 -81.07
C LEU A 215 -36.63 -64.97 -81.44
N GLU A 216 -35.59 -65.12 -80.61
CA GLU A 216 -34.56 -66.14 -80.83
C GLU A 216 -35.10 -67.57 -80.63
N CYS A 217 -35.92 -67.80 -79.60
CA CYS A 217 -36.57 -69.08 -79.35
C CYS A 217 -37.49 -69.48 -80.53
N THR A 218 -38.35 -68.57 -80.98
CA THR A 218 -39.22 -68.82 -82.14
C THR A 218 -38.42 -68.96 -83.44
N ALA A 219 -37.36 -68.19 -83.66
CA ALA A 219 -36.46 -68.39 -84.80
C ALA A 219 -35.78 -69.78 -84.78
N ASN A 220 -35.42 -70.29 -83.60
CA ASN A 220 -34.89 -71.64 -83.44
C ASN A 220 -35.96 -72.72 -83.70
N LEU A 221 -37.19 -72.55 -83.22
CA LEU A 221 -38.32 -73.43 -83.55
C LEU A 221 -38.64 -73.41 -85.06
N TYR A 222 -38.56 -72.25 -85.73
CA TYR A 222 -38.68 -72.17 -87.20
C TYR A 222 -37.55 -72.91 -87.92
N ARG A 223 -36.32 -72.89 -87.39
CA ARG A 223 -35.17 -73.63 -87.93
C ARG A 223 -35.32 -75.15 -87.75
N THR A 224 -35.76 -75.63 -86.58
CA THR A 224 -36.00 -77.07 -86.35
C THR A 224 -37.17 -77.57 -87.18
N ALA A 225 -38.31 -76.88 -87.17
CA ALA A 225 -39.45 -77.24 -88.02
C ALA A 225 -39.11 -77.23 -89.53
N HIS A 226 -38.21 -76.34 -89.97
CA HIS A 226 -37.69 -76.38 -91.34
C HIS A 226 -36.72 -77.55 -91.61
N SER A 227 -35.94 -78.01 -90.62
CA SER A 227 -35.08 -79.18 -90.77
C SER A 227 -35.92 -80.47 -90.79
N GLU A 228 -36.90 -80.60 -89.89
CA GLU A 228 -37.88 -81.67 -89.83
C GLU A 228 -38.71 -81.74 -91.13
N ARG A 229 -39.21 -80.61 -91.64
CA ARG A 229 -39.89 -80.55 -92.93
C ARG A 229 -39.00 -81.00 -94.09
N ARG A 230 -37.71 -80.65 -94.09
CA ARG A 230 -36.75 -81.14 -95.10
C ARG A 230 -36.51 -82.64 -94.96
N GLN A 231 -36.39 -83.16 -93.73
CA GLN A 231 -36.26 -84.60 -93.47
C GLN A 231 -37.50 -85.36 -93.95
N MET A 232 -38.70 -84.88 -93.63
CA MET A 232 -39.96 -85.48 -94.10
C MET A 232 -40.12 -85.41 -95.62
N VAL A 233 -39.71 -84.31 -96.27
CA VAL A 233 -39.65 -84.24 -97.75
C VAL A 233 -38.63 -85.22 -98.33
N ASN A 234 -37.50 -85.48 -97.66
CA ASN A 234 -36.52 -86.47 -98.10
C ASN A 234 -36.99 -87.92 -97.87
N ILE A 235 -37.68 -88.19 -96.75
CA ILE A 235 -38.33 -89.49 -96.47
C ILE A 235 -39.44 -89.74 -97.50
N TRP A 236 -40.26 -88.73 -97.81
CA TRP A 236 -41.29 -88.81 -98.84
C TRP A 236 -40.69 -89.03 -100.24
N LYS A 237 -39.62 -88.31 -100.61
CA LYS A 237 -38.87 -88.58 -101.85
C LYS A 237 -38.34 -90.01 -101.90
N LEU A 238 -37.82 -90.55 -100.79
CA LEU A 238 -37.33 -91.92 -100.70
C LEU A 238 -38.48 -92.94 -100.82
N ALA A 239 -39.63 -92.66 -100.21
CA ALA A 239 -40.84 -93.47 -100.37
C ALA A 239 -41.34 -93.45 -101.82
N VAL A 240 -41.32 -92.29 -102.49
CA VAL A 240 -41.66 -92.16 -103.91
C VAL A 240 -40.67 -92.89 -104.82
N THR A 241 -39.35 -92.82 -104.57
CA THR A 241 -38.39 -93.61 -105.37
C THR A 241 -38.49 -95.10 -105.10
N GLN A 242 -38.81 -95.53 -103.87
CA GLN A 242 -39.17 -96.93 -103.59
C GLN A 242 -40.47 -97.35 -104.27
N MET A 243 -41.46 -96.46 -104.37
CA MET A 243 -42.72 -96.73 -105.07
C MET A 243 -42.50 -96.88 -106.58
N VAL A 244 -41.76 -95.94 -107.21
CA VAL A 244 -41.38 -96.01 -108.63
C VAL A 244 -40.48 -97.24 -108.91
N GLN A 245 -39.64 -97.64 -107.96
CA GLN A 245 -38.88 -98.89 -108.09
C GLN A 245 -39.81 -100.11 -108.02
N ARG A 246 -40.76 -100.15 -107.08
CA ARG A 246 -41.80 -101.18 -107.02
C ARG A 246 -42.67 -101.22 -108.27
N GLU A 247 -43.02 -100.08 -108.87
CA GLU A 247 -43.76 -100.00 -110.13
C GLU A 247 -42.95 -100.60 -111.29
N LYS A 248 -41.64 -100.31 -111.37
CA LYS A 248 -40.74 -100.97 -112.33
C LYS A 248 -40.63 -102.47 -112.09
N ASP A 249 -40.53 -102.89 -110.83
CA ASP A 249 -40.45 -104.31 -110.48
C ASP A 249 -41.76 -105.05 -110.76
N ILE A 250 -42.91 -104.42 -110.50
CA ILE A 250 -44.25 -104.89 -110.90
C ILE A 250 -44.32 -105.02 -112.42
N HIS A 251 -43.95 -103.99 -113.18
CA HIS A 251 -43.98 -104.04 -114.65
C HIS A 251 -43.00 -105.09 -115.22
N ASN A 252 -41.85 -105.31 -114.57
CA ASN A 252 -40.94 -106.41 -114.89
C ASN A 252 -41.56 -107.79 -114.59
N THR A 253 -42.36 -107.94 -113.53
CA THR A 253 -43.11 -109.18 -113.26
C THR A 253 -44.31 -109.36 -114.18
N GLU A 254 -44.98 -108.27 -114.57
CA GLU A 254 -46.07 -108.25 -115.55
C GLU A 254 -45.57 -108.69 -116.92
N LYS A 255 -44.44 -108.14 -117.38
CA LYS A 255 -43.78 -108.58 -118.63
C LYS A 255 -43.43 -110.07 -118.58
N LYS A 256 -42.85 -110.56 -117.48
CA LYS A 256 -42.58 -111.99 -117.29
C LYS A 256 -43.85 -112.84 -117.26
N LEU A 257 -44.96 -112.33 -116.72
CA LEU A 257 -46.27 -112.99 -116.79
C LEU A 257 -46.82 -113.02 -118.23
N LEU A 258 -46.56 -111.98 -119.03
CA LEU A 258 -46.90 -111.91 -120.44
C LEU A 258 -46.10 -112.94 -121.25
N GLU A 259 -44.77 -112.98 -121.08
CA GLU A 259 -43.87 -114.00 -121.64
C GLU A 259 -44.33 -115.43 -121.25
N LYS A 260 -44.82 -115.64 -120.02
CA LYS A 260 -45.38 -116.93 -119.59
C LYS A 260 -46.78 -117.22 -120.16
N ARG A 261 -47.61 -116.22 -120.43
CA ARG A 261 -48.90 -116.37 -121.14
C ARG A 261 -48.68 -116.72 -122.60
N GLU A 262 -47.71 -116.12 -123.27
CA GLU A 262 -47.33 -116.47 -124.66
C GLU A 262 -46.85 -117.92 -124.74
N LEU A 263 -45.97 -118.34 -123.83
CA LEU A 263 -45.48 -119.72 -123.73
C LEU A 263 -46.62 -120.72 -123.41
N ALA A 264 -47.59 -120.32 -122.58
CA ALA A 264 -48.79 -121.11 -122.32
C ALA A 264 -49.73 -121.19 -123.53
N ALA A 265 -49.87 -120.12 -124.32
CA ALA A 265 -50.63 -120.12 -125.56
C ALA A 265 -49.93 -120.93 -126.67
N GLU A 266 -48.60 -121.02 -126.66
CA GLU A 266 -47.82 -121.89 -127.53
C GLU A 266 -48.02 -123.38 -127.18
N LYS A 267 -48.01 -123.74 -125.88
CA LYS A 267 -48.41 -125.08 -125.44
C LYS A 267 -49.89 -125.38 -125.66
N GLY A 268 -50.76 -124.37 -125.61
CA GLY A 268 -52.15 -124.48 -126.05
C GLY A 268 -52.29 -124.79 -127.54
N ARG A 269 -51.45 -124.19 -128.40
CA ARG A 269 -51.37 -124.53 -129.83
C ARG A 269 -50.86 -125.96 -130.07
N GLU A 270 -49.83 -126.39 -129.34
CA GLU A 270 -49.36 -127.79 -129.41
C GLU A 270 -50.45 -128.80 -128.99
N LEU A 271 -51.15 -128.51 -127.89
CA LEU A 271 -52.20 -129.39 -127.37
C LEU A 271 -53.40 -129.43 -128.31
N LYS A 272 -53.85 -128.30 -128.85
CA LYS A 272 -54.92 -128.27 -129.87
C LYS A 272 -54.52 -128.99 -131.16
N ALA A 273 -53.26 -128.87 -131.59
CA ALA A 273 -52.73 -129.67 -132.70
C ALA A 273 -52.59 -131.16 -132.37
N SER A 274 -52.84 -131.62 -131.13
CA SER A 274 -53.08 -133.03 -130.79
C SER A 274 -54.58 -133.34 -130.70
N GLU A 275 -55.37 -132.38 -130.19
CA GLU A 275 -56.82 -132.15 -130.37
C GLU A 275 -57.32 -132.61 -131.75
N ASP A 276 -56.89 -131.84 -132.75
CA ASP A 276 -57.31 -131.95 -134.14
C ASP A 276 -56.89 -133.28 -134.79
N ARG A 277 -55.77 -133.89 -134.34
CA ARG A 277 -55.34 -135.22 -134.79
C ARG A 277 -56.19 -136.35 -134.21
N LEU A 278 -56.70 -136.19 -132.99
CA LEU A 278 -57.65 -137.13 -132.40
C LEU A 278 -59.03 -136.99 -133.05
N ASN A 279 -59.47 -135.75 -133.29
CA ASN A 279 -60.73 -135.46 -133.98
C ASN A 279 -60.77 -136.05 -135.39
N ALA A 280 -59.69 -135.97 -136.18
CA ALA A 280 -59.61 -136.61 -137.50
C ALA A 280 -59.78 -138.15 -137.46
N ILE A 281 -59.38 -138.81 -136.37
CA ILE A 281 -59.60 -140.25 -136.16
C ILE A 281 -61.07 -140.54 -135.78
N ILE A 282 -61.66 -139.69 -134.95
CA ILE A 282 -63.09 -139.77 -134.57
C ILE A 282 -63.99 -139.55 -135.78
N GLU A 283 -63.68 -138.55 -136.62
CA GLU A 283 -64.47 -138.19 -137.79
C GLU A 283 -64.43 -139.29 -138.87
N ASN A 284 -63.31 -140.01 -138.98
CA ASN A 284 -63.19 -141.21 -139.82
C ASN A 284 -63.98 -142.43 -139.28
N ASN A 285 -64.27 -142.51 -137.98
CA ASN A 285 -65.24 -143.49 -137.47
C ASN A 285 -66.68 -143.02 -137.72
N ARG A 286 -66.93 -141.71 -137.61
CA ARG A 286 -68.26 -141.10 -137.77
C ARG A 286 -68.83 -141.24 -139.19
N THR A 287 -67.98 -141.28 -140.22
CA THR A 287 -68.40 -141.61 -141.59
C THR A 287 -68.80 -143.08 -141.77
N VAL A 288 -68.27 -143.99 -140.94
CA VAL A 288 -68.73 -145.39 -140.90
C VAL A 288 -70.08 -145.50 -140.18
N GLU A 289 -70.30 -144.69 -139.14
CA GLU A 289 -71.58 -144.61 -138.41
C GLU A 289 -72.71 -144.00 -139.25
N MET A 290 -72.46 -142.92 -140.00
CA MET A 290 -73.45 -142.30 -140.89
C MET A 290 -74.02 -143.27 -141.94
N ASN A 291 -73.18 -144.14 -142.52
CA ASN A 291 -73.62 -145.17 -143.47
C ASN A 291 -74.57 -146.21 -142.85
N ILE A 292 -74.64 -146.30 -141.51
CA ILE A 292 -75.56 -147.16 -140.76
C ILE A 292 -76.84 -146.38 -140.39
N GLU A 293 -76.76 -145.06 -140.19
CA GLU A 293 -77.92 -144.20 -139.91
C GLU A 293 -78.79 -143.92 -141.15
N GLU A 294 -78.23 -143.83 -142.36
CA GLU A 294 -79.03 -143.72 -143.60
C GLU A 294 -79.98 -144.93 -143.75
N LEU A 295 -79.49 -146.14 -143.50
CA LEU A 295 -80.28 -147.38 -143.47
C LEU A 295 -81.35 -147.45 -142.35
N ASN A 296 -81.29 -146.54 -141.37
CA ASN A 296 -82.17 -146.54 -140.19
C ASN A 296 -83.19 -145.37 -140.22
N THR A 297 -82.91 -144.31 -140.98
CA THR A 297 -83.81 -143.16 -141.12
C THR A 297 -85.00 -143.46 -142.05
N GLU A 298 -84.82 -144.30 -143.08
CA GLU A 298 -85.94 -144.83 -143.90
C GLU A 298 -87.02 -145.52 -143.04
N ALA A 299 -86.63 -146.19 -141.95
CA ALA A 299 -87.56 -146.88 -141.05
C ALA A 299 -88.34 -145.95 -140.11
N SER A 300 -87.84 -144.74 -139.85
CA SER A 300 -88.41 -143.84 -138.83
C SER A 300 -89.47 -142.87 -139.36
N GLN A 301 -89.53 -142.62 -140.68
CA GLN A 301 -90.55 -141.74 -141.30
C GLN A 301 -91.98 -142.31 -141.21
N ILE A 302 -92.16 -143.50 -140.63
CA ILE A 302 -93.43 -144.19 -140.43
C ILE A 302 -94.16 -143.72 -139.10
N LYS A 303 -93.75 -142.65 -138.37
CA LYS A 303 -94.06 -142.46 -136.90
C LYS A 303 -94.61 -141.15 -136.15
N GLU A 304 -94.63 -139.82 -136.51
CA GLU A 304 -94.38 -138.63 -135.53
C GLU A 304 -95.29 -137.27 -135.25
N GLN A 305 -95.26 -136.50 -134.00
CA GLN A 305 -95.69 -135.03 -133.43
C GLN A 305 -95.23 -134.30 -131.95
N ILE A 306 -95.52 -132.96 -131.46
CA ILE A 306 -94.96 -132.07 -130.19
C ILE A 306 -95.78 -130.88 -129.26
N GLN A 307 -95.26 -129.81 -128.44
CA GLN A 307 -95.92 -128.87 -127.28
C GLN A 307 -95.51 -127.31 -126.69
N MET A 308 -95.69 -126.72 -125.38
CA MET A 308 -95.94 -125.20 -124.83
C MET A 308 -95.27 -124.32 -123.52
N LEU A 309 -95.87 -123.23 -122.76
CA LEU A 309 -95.29 -121.91 -121.97
C LEU A 309 -95.84 -121.18 -120.53
N SER A 310 -95.37 -119.97 -119.89
CA SER A 310 -95.79 -119.17 -118.53
C SER A 310 -95.32 -117.61 -118.03
N ASP A 311 -95.66 -116.88 -116.82
CA ASP A 311 -95.44 -115.35 -116.30
C ASP A 311 -95.59 -114.71 -114.71
N MET A 312 -95.28 -113.37 -114.25
CA MET A 312 -95.78 -112.32 -113.11
C MET A 312 -94.98 -111.40 -111.93
N VAL A 313 -95.48 -110.19 -111.29
CA VAL A 313 -95.34 -109.38 -109.85
C VAL A 313 -94.89 -107.80 -109.45
N ILE A 314 -95.03 -107.12 -108.17
CA ILE A 314 -94.85 -105.58 -107.69
C ILE A 314 -94.72 -104.96 -106.10
N LEU A 315 -94.39 -103.62 -105.65
CA LEU A 315 -94.12 -102.93 -104.20
C LEU A 315 -94.28 -101.29 -103.76
N LYS A 316 -94.11 -100.65 -102.46
CA LYS A 316 -94.22 -99.13 -101.87
C LYS A 316 -93.73 -98.55 -100.34
N THR A 317 -93.56 -97.18 -99.91
CA THR A 317 -93.78 -96.33 -98.51
C THR A 317 -92.76 -95.23 -97.71
N ASN A 318 -93.07 -94.09 -96.88
CA ASN A 318 -92.18 -93.11 -95.92
C ASN A 318 -92.69 -91.83 -94.90
N GLU A 319 -91.85 -91.06 -94.02
CA GLU A 319 -91.74 -89.56 -93.34
C GLU A 319 -92.17 -88.82 -91.86
N VAL A 320 -91.48 -87.76 -91.15
CA VAL A 320 -91.84 -86.80 -89.86
C VAL A 320 -90.84 -85.64 -89.10
N ASP A 321 -91.19 -84.53 -88.21
CA ASP A 321 -90.38 -83.51 -87.22
C ASP A 321 -91.14 -82.39 -86.18
N ILE A 322 -90.86 -81.26 -85.29
CA ILE A 322 -89.81 -80.25 -84.57
C ILE A 322 -90.27 -79.09 -83.38
N LEU A 323 -89.47 -78.23 -82.50
CA LEU A 323 -89.67 -76.76 -81.76
C LEU A 323 -89.13 -76.14 -80.24
N GLN A 324 -89.01 -74.75 -79.86
CA GLN A 324 -89.13 -73.81 -78.50
C GLN A 324 -88.03 -72.91 -77.55
N LYS A 325 -88.28 -71.71 -76.72
CA LYS A 325 -87.64 -70.96 -75.38
C LYS A 325 -87.34 -69.32 -75.01
N GLU A 326 -87.32 -68.61 -73.73
CA GLU A 326 -86.62 -67.21 -73.16
C GLU A 326 -86.84 -66.30 -71.71
N LEU A 327 -85.94 -65.33 -71.12
CA LEU A 327 -85.96 -63.87 -70.36
C LEU A 327 -85.88 -63.27 -68.74
N GLN A 328 -85.27 -62.03 -68.23
CA GLN A 328 -85.54 -60.94 -67.01
C GLN A 328 -84.50 -60.11 -65.90
N GLY A 329 -84.69 -58.83 -65.21
CA GLY A 329 -84.07 -58.13 -63.84
C GLY A 329 -83.67 -56.51 -63.41
N LEU A 330 -83.62 -55.84 -62.10
CA LEU A 330 -82.97 -54.42 -61.53
C LEU A 330 -83.12 -53.64 -59.98
N ALA A 331 -82.37 -52.53 -59.38
CA ALA A 331 -82.50 -51.65 -57.99
C ALA A 331 -81.56 -50.34 -57.37
N HIS A 332 -81.80 -49.36 -56.29
CA HIS A 332 -80.87 -48.23 -55.51
C HIS A 332 -81.19 -47.10 -54.23
N ARG A 333 -80.21 -46.28 -53.52
CA ARG A 333 -79.94 -44.95 -52.56
C ARG A 333 -80.32 -44.51 -51.00
N VAL A 334 -79.44 -43.72 -50.25
CA VAL A 334 -79.55 -43.10 -48.83
C VAL A 334 -79.00 -41.59 -48.54
N GLU A 335 -78.88 -41.02 -47.27
CA GLU A 335 -78.72 -39.54 -46.81
C GLU A 335 -77.51 -39.03 -45.86
N GLN A 336 -77.49 -37.79 -45.23
CA GLN A 336 -76.30 -37.09 -44.59
C GLN A 336 -76.37 -35.87 -43.54
N GLN A 337 -77.47 -35.37 -42.93
CA GLN A 337 -77.58 -33.91 -42.52
C GLN A 337 -77.32 -33.36 -41.05
N ARG A 338 -76.43 -33.88 -40.18
CA ARG A 338 -76.48 -33.59 -38.70
C ARG A 338 -75.44 -32.68 -37.98
N ILE A 339 -74.53 -31.96 -38.65
CA ILE A 339 -73.27 -31.47 -38.00
C ILE A 339 -73.28 -30.06 -37.36
N GLU A 340 -74.17 -29.14 -37.73
CA GLU A 340 -73.83 -27.69 -37.67
C GLU A 340 -74.21 -26.91 -36.38
N ASN A 341 -74.75 -27.57 -35.35
CA ASN A 341 -75.57 -26.87 -34.34
C ASN A 341 -74.86 -26.49 -33.01
N ARG A 342 -73.96 -25.49 -33.05
CA ARG A 342 -73.47 -24.64 -31.90
C ARG A 342 -72.61 -25.37 -30.83
N ARG A 343 -71.36 -25.02 -30.50
CA ARG A 343 -70.38 -23.96 -30.86
C ARG A 343 -70.64 -22.50 -30.45
N ASN A 344 -71.72 -22.15 -29.75
CA ASN A 344 -72.08 -20.72 -29.55
C ASN A 344 -72.56 -20.29 -28.14
N ILE A 345 -72.28 -21.04 -27.06
CA ILE A 345 -72.88 -20.76 -25.73
C ILE A 345 -71.85 -20.60 -24.57
N GLN A 346 -70.65 -21.19 -24.63
CA GLN A 346 -69.74 -21.29 -23.46
C GLN A 346 -68.60 -20.25 -23.40
N LEU A 347 -68.67 -19.14 -24.16
CA LEU A 347 -67.58 -18.14 -24.20
C LEU A 347 -67.96 -16.75 -23.65
N GLN A 348 -69.14 -16.61 -23.03
CA GLN A 348 -69.72 -15.30 -22.69
C GLN A 348 -69.91 -15.06 -21.17
N THR A 349 -69.78 -16.09 -20.33
CA THR A 349 -70.03 -16.01 -18.88
C THR A 349 -68.88 -15.41 -18.07
N ASP A 350 -67.65 -15.72 -18.43
CA ASP A 350 -66.50 -15.63 -17.50
C ASP A 350 -65.83 -14.24 -17.46
N ARG A 351 -66.33 -13.28 -18.24
CA ARG A 351 -65.83 -11.89 -18.29
C ARG A 351 -66.73 -10.86 -17.57
N LEU A 352 -67.78 -11.31 -16.87
CA LEU A 352 -68.76 -10.42 -16.22
C LEU A 352 -68.63 -10.28 -14.70
N THR A 353 -67.70 -11.00 -14.05
CA THR A 353 -67.58 -11.06 -12.58
C THR A 353 -66.40 -10.30 -11.98
N GLN A 354 -65.38 -9.92 -12.76
CA GLN A 354 -64.17 -9.24 -12.24
C GLN A 354 -64.21 -7.69 -12.31
N ILE A 355 -65.35 -7.09 -12.65
CA ILE A 355 -65.51 -5.63 -12.84
C ILE A 355 -66.37 -4.97 -11.73
N LYS A 356 -66.77 -5.72 -10.68
CA LYS A 356 -67.69 -5.23 -9.64
C LYS A 356 -67.05 -4.79 -8.31
N GLU A 357 -65.78 -5.06 -8.05
CA GLU A 357 -65.17 -4.84 -6.71
C GLU A 357 -64.31 -3.58 -6.58
N LEU A 358 -64.02 -2.85 -7.67
CA LEU A 358 -63.11 -1.69 -7.68
C LEU A 358 -63.78 -0.30 -7.64
N ASN A 359 -65.05 -0.22 -7.24
CA ASN A 359 -65.83 1.04 -7.21
C ASN A 359 -66.40 1.42 -5.82
N GLY A 360 -65.97 0.78 -4.73
CA GLY A 360 -66.62 0.90 -3.40
C GLY A 360 -65.98 1.84 -2.36
N LEU A 361 -64.83 2.46 -2.63
CA LEU A 361 -64.01 3.13 -1.59
C LEU A 361 -63.58 4.57 -1.88
N VAL A 362 -64.20 5.23 -2.87
CA VAL A 362 -63.90 6.63 -3.26
C VAL A 362 -64.88 7.64 -2.63
N GLU A 363 -65.96 7.17 -1.99
CA GLU A 363 -67.16 8.00 -1.74
C GLU A 363 -67.28 8.61 -0.32
N THR A 364 -66.36 8.32 0.61
CA THR A 364 -66.50 8.68 2.04
C THR A 364 -65.63 9.84 2.54
N LEU A 365 -64.71 10.38 1.73
CA LEU A 365 -63.77 11.45 2.14
C LEU A 365 -64.07 12.85 1.57
N THR A 366 -65.32 13.12 1.16
CA THR A 366 -65.69 14.39 0.48
C THR A 366 -66.89 15.16 1.08
N LYS A 367 -67.40 14.78 2.27
CA LYS A 367 -68.54 15.47 2.94
C LYS A 367 -68.38 15.68 4.45
N LYS A 368 -67.53 16.66 4.84
CA LYS A 368 -67.76 17.59 6.00
C LYS A 368 -66.64 18.65 6.16
N LEU A 369 -66.31 19.35 5.07
CA LEU A 369 -65.49 20.59 5.08
C LEU A 369 -66.36 21.84 4.84
N LYS A 370 -67.59 21.84 5.34
CA LYS A 370 -68.51 22.99 5.36
C LYS A 370 -69.30 22.93 6.66
N ASP A 371 -68.95 23.80 7.60
CA ASP A 371 -69.84 24.79 8.24
C ASP A 371 -69.08 25.57 9.35
N LYS A 372 -69.15 26.91 9.31
CA LYS A 372 -68.43 27.91 10.14
C LYS A 372 -69.15 29.28 9.99
N GLN A 373 -69.46 30.06 11.06
CA GLN A 373 -69.52 31.57 11.10
C GLN A 373 -70.22 32.22 12.34
N ASN A 374 -69.94 33.52 12.63
CA ASN A 374 -70.56 34.51 13.59
C ASN A 374 -70.32 34.32 15.13
N GLN A 375 -70.62 35.23 16.11
CA GLN A 375 -71.30 36.57 16.19
C GLN A 375 -70.79 37.45 17.41
N ASN A 376 -71.31 38.68 17.68
CA ASN A 376 -70.75 39.68 18.67
C ASN A 376 -71.77 40.59 19.50
N LEU A 377 -71.43 40.90 20.78
CA LEU A 377 -71.44 42.18 21.62
C LEU A 377 -72.65 43.19 21.90
N SER A 378 -72.87 43.56 23.22
CA SER A 378 -72.97 44.95 23.88
C SER A 378 -74.24 45.69 24.51
N ALA A 379 -74.21 46.03 25.85
CA ALA A 379 -74.49 47.29 26.72
C ALA A 379 -75.84 48.09 27.11
N ALA A 380 -76.13 48.41 28.46
CA ALA A 380 -76.79 49.65 29.16
C ALA A 380 -77.10 49.71 30.81
N GLN A 381 -76.99 50.87 31.66
CA GLN A 381 -77.60 51.41 33.08
C GLN A 381 -76.79 51.63 34.65
N ARG A 382 -76.74 52.71 35.73
CA ARG A 382 -75.91 53.07 37.21
C ARG A 382 -76.03 54.34 38.50
N LEU A 383 -75.45 54.53 39.89
CA LEU A 383 -75.30 55.78 41.10
C LEU A 383 -74.60 55.89 42.77
N GLN A 384 -74.26 57.00 43.74
CA GLN A 384 -73.84 57.22 45.42
C GLN A 384 -73.25 58.61 46.44
N GLN A 385 -73.10 58.88 47.94
CA GLN A 385 -72.46 60.10 49.00
C GLN A 385 -72.21 60.25 50.80
N LEU A 386 -71.62 61.30 51.73
CA LEU A 386 -71.37 61.58 53.43
C LEU A 386 -70.71 62.95 54.46
N GLU A 387 -70.49 63.15 55.95
CA GLU A 387 -70.20 64.42 57.11
C GLU A 387 -69.25 64.65 58.65
N ASP A 388 -69.17 65.73 59.73
CA ASP A 388 -68.18 66.17 61.11
C ASP A 388 -68.34 67.27 62.57
N LEU A 389 -67.43 67.68 63.74
CA LEU A 389 -67.43 68.78 65.10
C LEU A 389 -66.49 69.04 66.65
N MET A 390 -66.38 70.15 67.69
CA MET A 390 -65.72 70.42 69.29
C MET A 390 -65.20 71.83 70.34
N ASP A 391 -64.82 72.04 71.79
CA ASP A 391 -64.34 73.34 72.88
C ASP A 391 -63.80 73.50 74.64
N ALA A 392 -63.23 74.61 75.53
CA ALA A 392 -62.90 74.97 77.22
C ALA A 392 -61.96 76.20 78.21
N GLU A 393 -61.90 76.62 79.69
CA GLU A 393 -61.02 77.75 80.72
C GLU A 393 -60.86 78.05 82.53
N GLU A 394 -60.02 78.97 83.42
CA GLU A 394 -59.87 79.43 85.09
C GLU A 394 -58.91 80.66 86.08
N LYS A 395 -58.72 80.94 87.56
CA LYS A 395 -58.09 82.20 88.62
C LYS A 395 -57.51 82.36 90.34
N LEU A 396 -56.94 83.48 91.20
CA LEU A 396 -56.39 83.73 92.84
C LEU A 396 -55.95 85.16 93.91
N SER A 397 -55.36 85.33 95.31
CA SER A 397 -55.03 86.62 96.44
C SER A 397 -54.07 86.84 97.97
N ASN A 398 -53.89 87.96 98.99
CA ASN A 398 -52.94 88.30 100.40
C ASN A 398 -52.92 89.48 101.80
N GLN A 399 -51.93 89.86 102.89
CA GLN A 399 -51.89 90.70 104.40
C GLN A 399 -50.65 91.58 105.42
N VAL A 400 -50.64 92.23 106.80
CA VAL A 400 -49.58 93.20 107.80
C VAL A 400 -49.48 93.68 109.56
N GLY A 401 -48.60 94.60 110.38
CA GLY A 401 -48.35 95.07 112.04
C GLY A 401 -47.36 96.28 112.98
N LYS A 402 -46.76 96.36 114.39
CA LYS A 402 -45.53 97.19 115.27
C LYS A 402 -44.13 96.55 115.21
N GLU A 403 -44.21 95.27 115.04
CA GLU A 403 -44.12 94.88 113.66
C GLU A 403 -43.75 96.03 112.67
N ASN A 404 -44.37 97.21 112.51
CA ASN A 404 -43.86 98.27 111.62
C ASN A 404 -42.33 98.57 111.69
N GLU A 405 -41.62 98.40 112.80
CA GLU A 405 -40.13 98.38 112.79
C GLU A 405 -39.53 96.99 112.57
N ARG A 406 -40.13 95.91 113.10
CA ARG A 406 -39.74 94.51 112.83
C ARG A 406 -39.99 94.11 111.37
N ILE A 407 -41.21 94.31 110.87
CA ILE A 407 -41.64 94.55 109.48
C ILE A 407 -40.72 95.54 108.79
N ASN A 408 -40.50 96.81 109.14
CA ASN A 408 -39.54 97.62 108.34
C ASN A 408 -38.14 96.96 108.26
N GLY A 409 -37.71 96.17 109.24
CA GLY A 409 -36.53 95.29 109.12
C GLY A 409 -36.73 94.00 108.30
N LEU A 410 -37.92 93.40 108.29
CA LEU A 410 -38.37 92.20 107.56
C LEU A 410 -39.05 92.52 106.21
N ALA A 411 -39.16 93.79 105.86
CA ALA A 411 -39.83 94.40 104.72
C ALA A 411 -38.97 95.52 104.12
N TYR A 412 -37.84 95.90 104.74
CA TYR A 412 -36.64 96.29 104.01
C TYR A 412 -35.87 95.05 103.56
N ARG A 413 -35.66 94.04 104.44
CA ARG A 413 -35.23 92.70 103.98
C ARG A 413 -36.27 92.03 103.10
N GLY A 414 -37.56 92.20 103.41
CA GLY A 414 -38.66 91.72 102.59
C GLY A 414 -38.89 92.55 101.35
N MET A 415 -38.52 93.84 101.29
CA MET A 415 -38.47 94.59 100.03
C MET A 415 -37.21 94.24 99.24
N LEU A 416 -36.08 93.90 99.86
CA LEU A 416 -34.91 93.37 99.14
C LEU A 416 -35.18 91.96 98.61
N GLN A 417 -35.86 91.11 99.37
CA GLN A 417 -36.31 89.79 98.93
C GLN A 417 -37.48 89.89 97.95
N LEU A 418 -38.43 90.80 98.12
CA LEU A 418 -39.48 91.06 97.13
C LEU A 418 -38.91 91.73 95.88
N LYS A 419 -37.85 92.54 95.98
CA LYS A 419 -37.12 93.11 94.84
C LYS A 419 -36.35 92.01 94.13
N SER A 420 -35.64 91.13 94.85
CA SER A 420 -34.99 89.97 94.23
C SER A 420 -36.02 89.01 93.63
N PHE A 421 -37.16 88.77 94.30
CA PHE A 421 -38.26 87.96 93.76
C PHE A 421 -39.04 88.67 92.64
N GLN A 422 -39.04 90.01 92.56
CA GLN A 422 -39.59 90.79 91.44
C GLN A 422 -38.65 90.76 90.26
N ASP A 423 -37.34 90.94 90.47
CA ASP A 423 -36.33 90.84 89.43
C ASP A 423 -36.18 89.37 88.97
N GLU A 424 -36.37 88.39 89.85
CA GLU A 424 -36.44 86.95 89.56
C GLU A 424 -37.77 86.57 88.87
N THR A 425 -38.93 87.09 89.29
CA THR A 425 -40.18 86.89 88.53
C THR A 425 -40.19 87.66 87.20
N GLN A 426 -39.46 88.77 87.06
CA GLN A 426 -39.31 89.49 85.80
C GLN A 426 -38.33 88.79 84.85
N THR A 427 -37.25 88.19 85.36
CA THR A 427 -36.37 87.33 84.57
C THR A 427 -37.04 86.00 84.23
N LEU A 428 -37.84 85.41 85.13
CA LEU A 428 -38.70 84.27 84.84
C LEU A 428 -39.86 84.62 83.90
N LEU A 429 -40.43 85.82 83.93
CA LEU A 429 -41.45 86.28 82.97
C LEU A 429 -40.85 86.50 81.58
N THR A 430 -39.69 87.15 81.48
CA THR A 430 -39.00 87.32 80.19
C THR A 430 -38.46 85.99 79.64
N ALA A 431 -38.01 85.07 80.51
CA ALA A 431 -37.71 83.69 80.12
C ALA A 431 -38.99 82.93 79.70
N ALA A 432 -40.10 83.07 80.42
CA ALA A 432 -41.39 82.46 80.07
C ALA A 432 -41.94 83.03 78.75
N ASP A 433 -41.72 84.31 78.44
CA ASP A 433 -42.07 84.91 77.15
C ASP A 433 -41.11 84.49 76.04
N ALA A 434 -39.83 84.26 76.32
CA ALA A 434 -38.90 83.62 75.39
C ALA A 434 -39.31 82.15 75.11
N TYR A 435 -39.71 81.40 76.14
CA TYR A 435 -40.23 80.05 75.98
C TYR A 435 -41.62 80.02 75.33
N ARG A 436 -42.49 81.02 75.57
CA ARG A 436 -43.82 81.14 74.95
C ARG A 436 -43.73 81.54 73.49
N SER A 437 -42.87 82.49 73.14
CA SER A 437 -42.59 82.84 71.74
C SER A 437 -41.86 81.71 71.01
N GLY A 438 -40.92 81.02 71.69
CA GLY A 438 -40.29 79.79 71.22
C GLY A 438 -41.30 78.65 70.99
N ALA A 439 -42.24 78.44 71.91
CA ALA A 439 -43.32 77.45 71.79
C ALA A 439 -44.32 77.81 70.69
N VAL A 440 -44.62 79.09 70.47
CA VAL A 440 -45.42 79.56 69.33
C VAL A 440 -44.66 79.39 68.01
N ALA A 441 -43.34 79.59 67.97
CA ALA A 441 -42.52 79.31 66.79
C ALA A 441 -42.44 77.80 66.50
N MET A 442 -42.23 76.97 67.53
CA MET A 442 -42.29 75.51 67.42
C MET A 442 -43.67 75.04 66.98
N LYS A 443 -44.76 75.60 67.52
CA LYS A 443 -46.13 75.25 67.11
C LYS A 443 -46.38 75.63 65.66
N ARG A 444 -45.99 76.83 65.21
CA ARG A 444 -46.05 77.21 63.77
C ARG A 444 -45.22 76.27 62.89
N ASN A 445 -44.06 75.82 63.36
CA ASN A 445 -43.26 74.84 62.63
C ASN A 445 -43.93 73.46 62.58
N ILE A 446 -44.59 73.03 63.67
CA ILE A 446 -45.42 71.81 63.70
C ILE A 446 -46.63 71.95 62.77
N ASP A 447 -47.36 73.07 62.81
CA ASP A 447 -48.47 73.36 61.90
C ASP A 447 -48.02 73.32 60.42
N ASN A 448 -46.77 73.72 60.14
CA ASN A 448 -46.19 73.71 58.80
C ASN A 448 -45.66 72.34 58.38
N THR A 449 -45.03 71.56 59.27
CA THR A 449 -44.65 70.18 58.98
C THR A 449 -45.86 69.26 58.90
N GLU A 450 -46.93 69.51 59.66
CA GLU A 450 -48.22 68.86 59.48
C GLU A 450 -48.85 69.17 58.11
N LYS A 451 -48.80 70.42 57.65
CA LYS A 451 -49.27 70.77 56.28
C LYS A 451 -48.43 70.09 55.22
N GLN A 452 -47.10 70.08 55.36
CA GLN A 452 -46.23 69.32 54.45
C GLN A 452 -46.49 67.82 54.53
N LEU A 453 -46.75 67.24 55.71
CA LEU A 453 -47.09 65.83 55.87
C LEU A 453 -48.43 65.49 55.23
N LYS A 454 -49.47 66.31 55.44
CA LYS A 454 -50.78 66.19 54.79
C LYS A 454 -50.63 66.23 53.27
N HIS A 455 -49.88 67.20 52.75
CA HIS A 455 -49.57 67.29 51.32
C HIS A 455 -48.75 66.10 50.79
N GLN A 456 -47.78 65.59 51.55
CA GLN A 456 -47.03 64.37 51.19
C GLN A 456 -47.94 63.12 51.22
N THR A 457 -48.92 63.04 52.13
CA THR A 457 -49.91 61.96 52.10
C THR A 457 -50.88 62.08 50.93
N GLU A 458 -51.31 63.30 50.56
CA GLU A 458 -52.08 63.55 49.33
C GLU A 458 -51.29 63.08 48.10
N VAL A 459 -50.06 63.55 47.93
CA VAL A 459 -49.17 63.15 46.83
C VAL A 459 -48.92 61.63 46.84
N HIS A 460 -48.76 61.01 48.01
CA HIS A 460 -48.61 59.56 48.12
C HIS A 460 -49.88 58.80 47.73
N TYR A 461 -51.08 59.24 48.14
CA TYR A 461 -52.34 58.64 47.69
C TYR A 461 -52.57 58.83 46.20
N ASP A 462 -52.26 60.00 45.67
CA ASP A 462 -52.40 60.35 44.25
C ASP A 462 -51.40 59.54 43.38
N MET A 463 -50.20 59.29 43.88
CA MET A 463 -49.20 58.43 43.26
C MET A 463 -49.51 56.93 43.39
N ALA A 464 -50.02 56.48 44.55
CA ALA A 464 -50.53 55.13 44.75
C ALA A 464 -51.76 54.83 43.86
N PHE A 465 -52.64 55.81 43.65
CA PHE A 465 -53.76 55.71 42.72
C PHE A 465 -53.29 55.64 41.26
N LYS A 466 -52.26 56.40 40.88
CA LYS A 466 -51.60 56.29 39.57
C LYS A 466 -50.91 54.93 39.39
N VAL A 467 -50.28 54.40 40.43
CA VAL A 467 -49.76 53.01 40.44
C VAL A 467 -50.91 52.02 40.26
N LEU A 468 -52.00 52.11 41.02
CA LEU A 468 -53.16 51.22 40.90
C LEU A 468 -53.82 51.27 39.51
N GLN A 469 -53.88 52.45 38.88
CA GLN A 469 -54.34 52.59 37.49
C GLN A 469 -53.38 51.92 36.51
N LEU A 470 -52.06 52.08 36.70
CA LEU A 470 -51.04 51.42 35.88
C LEU A 470 -51.07 49.90 36.09
N GLU A 471 -51.25 49.42 37.33
CA GLU A 471 -51.41 48.00 37.66
C GLU A 471 -52.68 47.43 37.04
N HIS A 472 -53.83 48.11 37.14
CA HIS A 472 -55.07 47.68 36.49
C HIS A 472 -54.93 47.66 34.96
N LYS A 473 -54.27 48.66 34.37
CA LYS A 473 -53.93 48.69 32.94
C LYS A 473 -52.94 47.58 32.57
N ILE A 474 -51.97 47.27 33.42
CA ILE A 474 -51.02 46.16 33.26
C ILE A 474 -51.74 44.80 33.37
N MET A 475 -52.70 44.62 34.28
CA MET A 475 -53.50 43.39 34.38
C MET A 475 -54.42 43.24 33.17
N THR A 476 -54.96 44.35 32.65
CA THR A 476 -55.72 44.37 31.39
C THR A 476 -54.81 43.97 30.20
N LEU A 477 -53.61 44.55 30.10
CA LEU A 477 -52.63 44.24 29.05
C LEU A 477 -51.98 42.86 29.19
N LYS A 478 -51.91 42.29 30.40
CA LYS A 478 -51.47 40.91 30.69
C LYS A 478 -52.56 39.87 30.45
N GLY A 479 -53.78 40.27 30.07
CA GLY A 479 -54.88 39.34 29.80
C GLY A 479 -55.53 38.74 31.07
N GLY A 480 -55.61 39.50 32.17
CA GLY A 480 -56.18 39.04 33.45
C GLY A 480 -57.68 38.72 33.43
N LEU A 481 -58.39 38.95 32.32
CA LEU A 481 -59.73 38.40 32.07
C LEU A 481 -59.60 37.04 31.38
N ILE A 482 -59.37 36.01 32.19
CA ILE A 482 -59.48 34.62 31.75
C ILE A 482 -60.98 34.33 31.53
N ASP A 483 -61.40 34.31 30.27
CA ASP A 483 -62.68 33.72 29.88
C ASP A 483 -62.63 32.22 30.20
N PRO A 484 -63.48 31.68 31.11
CA PRO A 484 -63.45 30.28 31.49
C PRO A 484 -63.71 29.33 30.31
N GLU A 485 -64.48 29.77 29.31
CA GLU A 485 -64.76 28.96 28.12
C GLU A 485 -63.55 28.93 27.17
N LEU A 486 -62.76 30.01 27.12
CA LEU A 486 -61.48 30.05 26.40
C LEU A 486 -60.40 29.22 27.13
N GLU A 487 -60.36 29.26 28.47
CA GLU A 487 -59.40 28.46 29.24
C GLU A 487 -59.70 26.95 29.14
N ALA A 488 -60.98 26.57 29.13
CA ALA A 488 -61.41 25.19 28.87
C ALA A 488 -60.99 24.73 27.47
N LYS A 489 -61.30 25.51 26.42
CA LYS A 489 -60.87 25.22 25.03
C LYS A 489 -59.35 25.13 24.91
N ASN A 490 -58.61 26.02 25.58
CA ASN A 490 -57.15 25.98 25.60
C ASN A 490 -56.63 24.70 26.31
N LYS A 491 -57.24 24.28 27.42
CA LYS A 491 -56.88 23.03 28.13
C LYS A 491 -57.15 21.79 27.30
N ASP A 492 -58.27 21.74 26.58
CA ASP A 492 -58.59 20.60 25.71
C ASP A 492 -57.71 20.58 24.44
N TYR A 493 -57.40 21.74 23.86
CA TYR A 493 -56.40 21.87 22.80
C TYR A 493 -54.98 21.49 23.28
N LEU A 494 -54.63 21.78 24.54
CA LEU A 494 -53.36 21.35 25.15
C LEU A 494 -53.30 19.82 25.27
N LYS A 495 -54.37 19.17 25.76
CA LYS A 495 -54.47 17.69 25.76
C LYS A 495 -54.37 17.11 24.35
N GLU A 496 -54.98 17.73 23.35
CA GLU A 496 -54.90 17.27 21.96
C GLU A 496 -53.47 17.42 21.41
N LEU A 497 -52.77 18.52 21.73
CA LEU A 497 -51.34 18.69 21.44
C LEU A 497 -50.47 17.67 22.18
N GLU A 498 -50.74 17.39 23.46
CA GLU A 498 -50.02 16.37 24.24
C GLU A 498 -50.26 14.97 23.68
N GLU A 499 -51.48 14.64 23.23
CA GLU A 499 -51.76 13.40 22.53
C GLU A 499 -51.01 13.31 21.21
N GLN A 500 -51.01 14.36 20.39
CA GLN A 500 -50.26 14.38 19.12
C GLN A 500 -48.75 14.31 19.36
N HIS A 501 -48.22 15.00 20.37
CA HIS A 501 -46.83 14.91 20.79
C HIS A 501 -46.47 13.49 21.25
N ASN A 502 -47.30 12.86 22.09
CA ASN A 502 -47.09 11.48 22.53
C ASN A 502 -47.18 10.47 21.37
N LYS A 503 -48.05 10.70 20.37
CA LYS A 503 -48.11 9.90 19.13
C LYS A 503 -46.82 10.07 18.31
N LEU A 504 -46.35 11.30 18.12
CA LEU A 504 -45.09 11.61 17.41
C LEU A 504 -43.86 11.05 18.13
N VAL A 505 -43.78 11.16 19.45
CA VAL A 505 -42.68 10.58 20.27
C VAL A 505 -42.64 9.06 20.14
N LYS A 506 -43.79 8.37 20.15
CA LYS A 506 -43.85 6.91 19.90
C LYS A 506 -43.37 6.54 18.50
N VAL A 507 -43.74 7.31 17.46
CA VAL A 507 -43.25 7.12 16.08
C VAL A 507 -41.74 7.38 15.98
N LEU A 508 -41.23 8.41 16.66
CA LEU A 508 -39.81 8.73 16.71
C LEU A 508 -39.01 7.63 17.42
N GLN A 509 -39.50 7.11 18.55
CA GLN A 509 -38.88 5.96 19.24
C GLN A 509 -38.90 4.69 18.37
N ALA A 510 -40.00 4.41 17.67
CA ALA A 510 -40.11 3.25 16.77
C ALA A 510 -39.14 3.34 15.58
N THR A 511 -39.06 4.49 14.92
CA THR A 511 -38.10 4.73 13.82
C THR A 511 -36.64 4.74 14.33
N GLN A 512 -36.38 5.24 15.54
CA GLN A 512 -35.05 5.17 16.16
C GLN A 512 -34.64 3.73 16.52
N MET A 513 -35.59 2.87 16.89
CA MET A 513 -35.32 1.42 17.04
C MET A 513 -35.10 0.73 15.70
N GLN A 514 -35.84 1.08 14.65
CA GLN A 514 -35.61 0.58 13.29
C GLN A 514 -34.22 0.99 12.77
N ASN A 515 -33.80 2.25 12.98
CA ASN A 515 -32.46 2.71 12.62
C ASN A 515 -31.37 1.96 13.40
N LYS A 516 -31.53 1.74 14.71
CA LYS A 516 -30.60 0.89 15.50
C LYS A 516 -30.53 -0.55 15.00
N LYS A 517 -31.63 -1.10 14.47
CA LYS A 517 -31.64 -2.43 13.84
C LYS A 517 -30.92 -2.40 12.49
N LEU A 518 -31.19 -1.42 11.64
CA LEU A 518 -30.49 -1.20 10.37
C LEU A 518 -28.98 -0.99 10.58
N ASP A 519 -28.55 -0.26 11.61
CA ASP A 519 -27.14 -0.16 12.00
C ASP A 519 -26.54 -1.51 12.38
N SER A 520 -27.28 -2.35 13.12
CA SER A 520 -26.84 -3.71 13.49
C SER A 520 -26.72 -4.61 12.27
N ASP A 521 -27.69 -4.57 11.37
CA ASP A 521 -27.73 -5.40 10.16
C ASP A 521 -26.72 -4.92 9.10
N MET A 522 -26.49 -3.60 9.00
CA MET A 522 -25.40 -3.00 8.21
C MET A 522 -24.03 -3.44 8.74
N ARG A 523 -23.78 -3.42 10.06
CA ARG A 523 -22.52 -3.91 10.64
C ARG A 523 -22.29 -5.39 10.36
N LYS A 524 -23.34 -6.23 10.40
CA LYS A 524 -23.25 -7.65 10.00
C LYS A 524 -22.88 -7.79 8.51
N LEU A 525 -23.52 -7.01 7.64
CA LEU A 525 -23.19 -6.96 6.22
C LEU A 525 -21.74 -6.50 5.96
N THR A 526 -21.23 -5.52 6.73
CA THR A 526 -19.81 -5.12 6.65
C THR A 526 -18.87 -6.25 7.09
N VAL A 527 -19.20 -7.00 8.14
CA VAL A 527 -18.40 -8.16 8.57
C VAL A 527 -18.43 -9.28 7.54
N ILE A 528 -19.59 -9.58 6.94
CA ILE A 528 -19.72 -10.57 5.86
C ILE A 528 -18.91 -10.12 4.63
N TYR A 529 -19.07 -8.88 4.18
CA TYR A 529 -18.29 -8.32 3.06
C TYR A 529 -16.78 -8.36 3.31
N ASN A 530 -16.32 -8.06 4.53
CA ASN A 530 -14.91 -8.15 4.90
C ASN A 530 -14.42 -9.61 4.85
N ASN A 531 -15.20 -10.57 5.35
CA ASN A 531 -14.87 -11.98 5.25
C ASN A 531 -14.80 -12.44 3.79
N ASP A 532 -15.81 -12.10 2.97
CA ASP A 532 -15.90 -12.43 1.55
C ASP A 532 -14.73 -11.85 0.75
N THR A 533 -14.29 -10.62 1.07
CA THR A 533 -13.08 -10.04 0.46
C THR A 533 -11.81 -10.80 0.87
N THR A 534 -11.67 -11.27 2.11
CA THR A 534 -10.52 -12.13 2.48
C THR A 534 -10.57 -13.52 1.82
N GLU A 535 -11.74 -14.08 1.53
CA GLU A 535 -11.86 -15.32 0.74
C GLU A 535 -11.55 -15.08 -0.74
N LEU A 536 -12.01 -13.95 -1.32
CA LEU A 536 -11.62 -13.53 -2.66
C LEU A 536 -10.11 -13.34 -2.78
N ASP A 537 -9.44 -12.77 -1.79
CA ASP A 537 -7.98 -12.64 -1.80
C ASP A 537 -7.26 -14.00 -1.71
N LYS A 538 -7.77 -14.96 -0.92
CA LYS A 538 -7.26 -16.34 -0.90
C LYS A 538 -7.46 -17.05 -2.24
N ILE A 539 -8.60 -16.83 -2.91
CA ILE A 539 -8.88 -17.38 -4.24
C ILE A 539 -7.97 -16.72 -5.30
N ASN A 540 -7.80 -15.39 -5.26
CA ASN A 540 -6.89 -14.65 -6.13
C ASN A 540 -5.43 -15.08 -5.94
N PHE A 541 -5.01 -15.40 -4.71
CA PHE A 541 -3.69 -15.98 -4.44
C PHE A 541 -3.54 -17.34 -5.12
N LYS A 542 -4.49 -18.27 -4.92
CA LYS A 542 -4.49 -19.60 -5.56
C LYS A 542 -4.52 -19.54 -7.09
N ILE A 543 -5.22 -18.56 -7.67
CA ILE A 543 -5.22 -18.33 -9.12
C ILE A 543 -3.84 -17.88 -9.61
N LYS A 544 -3.18 -16.95 -8.90
CA LYS A 544 -1.81 -16.51 -9.23
C LYS A 544 -0.79 -17.65 -9.07
N GLU A 545 -0.91 -18.44 -8.01
CA GLU A 545 -0.10 -19.63 -7.77
C GLU A 545 -0.25 -20.65 -8.91
N ALA A 546 -1.48 -21.02 -9.26
CA ALA A 546 -1.77 -21.90 -10.39
C ALA A 546 -1.26 -21.34 -11.73
N GLN A 547 -1.39 -20.03 -11.96
CA GLN A 547 -0.85 -19.36 -13.15
C GLN A 547 0.69 -19.48 -13.20
N VAL A 548 1.39 -19.24 -12.09
CA VAL A 548 2.85 -19.39 -12.01
C VAL A 548 3.29 -20.84 -12.28
N TYR A 549 2.55 -21.83 -11.77
CA TYR A 549 2.78 -23.24 -12.13
C TYR A 549 2.59 -23.48 -13.63
N CYS A 550 1.49 -23.01 -14.23
CA CYS A 550 1.25 -23.14 -15.68
C CYS A 550 2.34 -22.42 -16.51
N GLU A 551 2.78 -21.23 -16.12
CA GLU A 551 3.88 -20.52 -16.79
C GLU A 551 5.22 -21.26 -16.65
N GLY A 552 5.48 -21.90 -15.51
CA GLY A 552 6.62 -22.79 -15.30
C GLY A 552 6.58 -24.00 -16.23
N SER A 553 5.43 -24.70 -16.29
CA SER A 553 5.22 -25.82 -17.21
C SER A 553 5.35 -25.42 -18.67
N LEU A 554 4.87 -24.24 -19.07
CA LEU A 554 4.99 -23.71 -20.43
C LEU A 554 6.45 -23.35 -20.79
N LYS A 555 7.24 -22.86 -19.84
CA LYS A 555 8.70 -22.65 -20.02
C LYS A 555 9.41 -24.00 -20.21
N LEU A 556 9.15 -24.97 -19.32
CA LEU A 556 9.69 -26.33 -19.41
C LEU A 556 9.35 -26.98 -20.76
N LEU A 557 8.09 -26.87 -21.22
CA LEU A 557 7.63 -27.42 -22.49
C LEU A 557 8.34 -26.78 -23.69
N LYS A 558 8.57 -25.46 -23.66
CA LYS A 558 9.36 -24.76 -24.71
C LYS A 558 10.81 -25.23 -24.73
N ASP A 559 11.44 -25.40 -23.57
CA ASP A 559 12.82 -25.88 -23.48
C ASP A 559 12.96 -27.36 -23.90
N ILE A 560 11.98 -28.21 -23.57
CA ILE A 560 11.91 -29.61 -24.06
C ILE A 560 11.71 -29.62 -25.58
N THR A 561 10.81 -28.79 -26.11
CA THR A 561 10.57 -28.66 -27.55
C THR A 561 11.85 -28.22 -28.28
N ARG A 562 12.58 -27.24 -27.73
CA ARG A 562 13.86 -26.77 -28.28
C ARG A 562 14.95 -27.85 -28.24
N ARG A 563 15.05 -28.63 -27.15
CA ARG A 563 15.97 -29.79 -27.09
C ARG A 563 15.61 -30.86 -28.12
N ASN A 564 14.33 -31.17 -28.28
CA ASN A 564 13.86 -32.14 -29.29
C ASN A 564 14.14 -31.66 -30.72
N GLN A 565 13.95 -30.37 -31.01
CA GLN A 565 14.37 -29.76 -32.28
C GLN A 565 15.90 -29.88 -32.49
N GLY A 566 16.70 -29.68 -31.43
CA GLY A 566 18.13 -29.97 -31.44
C GLY A 566 18.42 -31.42 -31.82
N TYR A 567 17.84 -32.40 -31.12
CA TYR A 567 18.04 -33.82 -31.42
C TYR A 567 17.57 -34.23 -32.83
N ILE A 568 16.56 -33.57 -33.40
CA ILE A 568 16.14 -33.78 -34.80
C ILE A 568 17.21 -33.26 -35.77
N VAL A 569 17.83 -32.10 -35.48
CA VAL A 569 18.96 -31.58 -36.26
C VAL A 569 20.19 -32.49 -36.10
N ASP A 570 20.55 -32.88 -34.89
CA ASP A 570 21.65 -33.81 -34.61
C ASP A 570 21.44 -35.14 -35.36
N LEU A 571 20.23 -35.71 -35.31
CA LEU A 571 19.86 -36.91 -36.07
C LEU A 571 19.98 -36.71 -37.59
N SER A 572 19.67 -35.52 -38.12
CA SER A 572 19.87 -35.22 -39.54
C SER A 572 21.36 -35.12 -39.91
N ILE A 573 22.19 -34.55 -39.03
CA ILE A 573 23.65 -34.49 -39.19
C ILE A 573 24.27 -35.88 -39.09
N PHE A 574 23.81 -36.72 -38.16
CA PHE A 574 24.25 -38.11 -38.06
C PHE A 574 23.85 -38.92 -39.30
N LYS A 575 22.63 -38.77 -39.82
CA LYS A 575 22.22 -39.41 -41.08
C LYS A 575 23.07 -38.96 -42.28
N MET A 576 23.36 -37.66 -42.36
CA MET A 576 24.27 -37.12 -43.38
C MET A 576 25.66 -37.76 -43.27
N ARG A 577 26.24 -37.81 -42.06
CA ARG A 577 27.54 -38.46 -41.80
C ARG A 577 27.55 -39.96 -42.04
N THR A 578 26.46 -40.67 -41.74
CA THR A 578 26.33 -42.10 -42.09
C THR A 578 26.31 -42.28 -43.59
N ASN A 579 25.63 -41.42 -44.35
CA ASN A 579 25.65 -41.43 -45.81
C ASN A 579 27.02 -41.01 -46.39
N GLU A 580 27.73 -40.07 -45.77
CA GLU A 580 29.13 -39.73 -46.11
C GLU A 580 30.04 -40.94 -45.91
N PHE A 581 30.00 -41.59 -44.75
CA PHE A 581 30.75 -42.83 -44.49
C PHE A 581 30.31 -43.99 -45.40
N GLU A 582 29.04 -44.09 -45.78
CA GLU A 582 28.56 -45.09 -46.73
C GLU A 582 29.15 -44.85 -48.13
N ILE A 583 29.27 -43.59 -48.57
CA ILE A 583 29.97 -43.24 -49.81
C ILE A 583 31.48 -43.54 -49.70
N GLU A 584 32.12 -43.21 -48.59
CA GLU A 584 33.54 -43.53 -48.36
C GLU A 584 33.80 -45.05 -48.32
N ILE A 585 32.93 -45.84 -47.68
CA ILE A 585 32.99 -47.30 -47.66
C ILE A 585 32.80 -47.87 -49.06
N ASN A 586 31.78 -47.43 -49.81
CA ASN A 586 31.58 -47.85 -51.20
C ASN A 586 32.80 -47.51 -52.07
N HIS A 587 33.43 -46.35 -51.89
CA HIS A 587 34.67 -46.01 -52.58
C HIS A 587 35.86 -46.87 -52.14
N CYS A 588 35.96 -47.22 -50.86
CA CYS A 588 36.96 -48.17 -50.36
C CYS A 588 36.74 -49.58 -50.89
N ASP A 589 35.49 -50.02 -51.06
CA ASP A 589 35.13 -51.31 -51.64
C ASP A 589 35.38 -51.34 -53.15
N ASP A 590 35.07 -50.27 -53.90
CA ASP A 590 35.47 -50.11 -55.31
C ASP A 590 36.99 -50.14 -55.47
N ASN A 591 37.73 -49.42 -54.61
CA ASN A 591 39.20 -49.44 -54.60
C ASN A 591 39.74 -50.83 -54.22
N THR A 592 39.11 -51.52 -53.27
CA THR A 592 39.50 -52.88 -52.84
C THR A 592 39.16 -53.92 -53.92
N TYR A 593 38.04 -53.77 -54.63
CA TYR A 593 37.67 -54.59 -55.77
C TYR A 593 38.64 -54.38 -56.93
N ASN A 594 38.97 -53.13 -57.27
CA ASN A 594 39.97 -52.80 -58.28
C ASN A 594 41.36 -53.32 -57.88
N LEU A 595 41.80 -53.13 -56.63
CA LEU A 595 43.06 -53.67 -56.12
C LEU A 595 43.06 -55.21 -56.11
N SER A 596 41.94 -55.86 -55.79
CA SER A 596 41.82 -57.32 -55.84
C SER A 596 41.85 -57.83 -57.28
N LYS A 597 41.23 -57.13 -58.23
CA LYS A 597 41.29 -57.38 -59.67
C LYS A 597 42.71 -57.20 -60.22
N HIS A 598 43.40 -56.12 -59.84
CA HIS A 598 44.82 -55.92 -60.17
C HIS A 598 45.71 -56.99 -59.52
N ARG A 599 45.45 -57.38 -58.27
CA ARG A 599 46.14 -58.48 -57.58
C ARG A 599 45.89 -59.83 -58.24
N MET A 600 44.68 -60.12 -58.73
CA MET A 600 44.39 -61.35 -59.48
C MET A 600 45.08 -61.35 -60.85
N HIS A 601 45.12 -60.21 -61.53
CA HIS A 601 45.86 -60.05 -62.79
C HIS A 601 47.37 -60.20 -62.57
N LEU A 602 47.94 -59.50 -61.58
CA LEU A 602 49.34 -59.65 -61.16
C LEU A 602 49.65 -61.08 -60.72
N ASN A 603 48.81 -61.72 -59.90
CA ASN A 603 49.00 -63.13 -59.50
C ASN A 603 48.94 -64.06 -60.71
N ARG A 604 48.16 -63.75 -61.75
CA ARG A 604 48.19 -64.53 -62.99
C ARG A 604 49.51 -64.30 -63.75
N THR A 605 49.90 -63.06 -64.01
CA THR A 605 51.19 -62.73 -64.66
C THR A 605 52.38 -63.28 -63.88
N ILE A 606 52.32 -63.27 -62.55
CA ILE A 606 53.31 -63.86 -61.64
C ILE A 606 53.27 -65.38 -61.70
N ASN A 607 52.11 -66.03 -61.75
CA ASN A 607 52.02 -67.49 -61.92
C ASN A 607 52.53 -67.94 -63.29
N ASP A 608 52.16 -67.25 -64.36
CA ASP A 608 52.63 -67.49 -65.72
C ASP A 608 54.17 -67.30 -65.79
N ARG A 609 54.69 -66.22 -65.18
CA ARG A 609 56.13 -65.98 -65.04
C ARG A 609 56.82 -66.93 -64.07
N ILE A 610 56.13 -67.50 -63.07
CA ILE A 610 56.65 -68.56 -62.18
C ILE A 610 56.71 -69.89 -62.92
N VAL A 611 55.80 -70.18 -63.86
CA VAL A 611 55.90 -71.36 -64.74
C VAL A 611 57.09 -71.21 -65.68
N GLU A 612 57.29 -70.02 -66.27
CA GLU A 612 58.47 -69.71 -67.10
C GLU A 612 59.77 -69.75 -66.29
N ILE A 613 59.80 -69.13 -65.10
CA ILE A 613 60.96 -69.19 -64.20
C ILE A 613 61.18 -70.61 -63.69
N LYS A 614 60.15 -71.44 -63.48
CA LYS A 614 60.31 -72.86 -63.13
C LYS A 614 60.97 -73.63 -64.27
N SER A 615 60.56 -73.45 -65.53
CA SER A 615 61.21 -74.14 -66.65
C SER A 615 62.66 -73.68 -66.84
N GLN A 616 62.94 -72.37 -66.71
CA GLN A 616 64.31 -71.83 -66.69
C GLN A 616 65.11 -72.32 -65.48
N LEU A 617 64.50 -72.42 -64.30
CA LEU A 617 65.11 -72.94 -63.07
C LEU A 617 65.41 -74.43 -63.18
N ASP A 618 64.56 -75.22 -63.82
CA ASP A 618 64.76 -76.66 -64.01
C ASP A 618 65.87 -76.92 -65.05
N LEU A 619 65.93 -76.10 -66.11
CA LEU A 619 67.08 -76.04 -67.04
C LEU A 619 68.37 -75.61 -66.32
N LEU A 620 68.29 -74.65 -65.40
CA LEU A 620 69.41 -74.26 -64.52
C LEU A 620 69.71 -75.30 -63.43
N LYS A 621 68.76 -76.13 -62.98
CA LYS A 621 69.01 -77.26 -62.06
C LYS A 621 69.73 -78.37 -62.79
N LEU A 622 69.40 -78.65 -64.06
CA LEU A 622 70.17 -79.53 -64.92
C LEU A 622 71.61 -79.02 -65.07
N LYS A 623 71.80 -77.74 -65.40
CA LYS A 623 73.13 -77.11 -65.46
C LYS A 623 73.85 -77.10 -64.11
N ARG A 624 73.14 -76.89 -62.99
CA ARG A 624 73.71 -76.93 -61.63
C ARG A 624 74.00 -78.34 -61.15
N LYS A 625 73.28 -79.37 -61.62
CA LYS A 625 73.62 -80.78 -61.34
C LYS A 625 74.97 -81.11 -61.97
N HIS A 626 75.12 -80.78 -63.25
CA HIS A 626 76.38 -80.87 -63.99
C HIS A 626 77.52 -80.05 -63.31
N LEU A 627 77.29 -78.79 -62.93
CA LEU A 627 78.28 -77.97 -62.21
C LEU A 627 78.53 -78.44 -60.76
N ASN A 628 77.60 -79.13 -60.09
CA ASN A 628 77.84 -79.70 -58.76
C ASN A 628 78.60 -81.02 -58.83
N GLU A 629 78.41 -81.79 -59.90
CA GLU A 629 79.22 -82.97 -60.23
C GLU A 629 80.68 -82.52 -60.44
N GLU A 630 80.92 -81.34 -61.02
CA GLU A 630 82.23 -80.69 -61.04
C GLU A 630 82.67 -80.15 -59.66
N LEU A 631 81.87 -79.31 -58.98
CA LEU A 631 82.25 -78.65 -57.72
C LEU A 631 82.46 -79.64 -56.55
N SER A 632 81.85 -80.82 -56.61
CA SER A 632 82.12 -81.89 -55.65
C SER A 632 83.53 -82.46 -55.76
N THR A 633 84.19 -82.34 -56.92
CA THR A 633 85.61 -82.70 -57.06
C THR A 633 86.48 -81.66 -56.34
N LEU A 634 86.24 -80.38 -56.58
CA LEU A 634 87.03 -79.25 -56.02
C LEU A 634 86.86 -79.01 -54.52
N ARG A 635 85.76 -79.45 -53.90
CA ARG A 635 85.53 -79.24 -52.46
C ARG A 635 86.30 -80.20 -51.56
N ALA A 636 86.76 -81.33 -52.08
CA ALA A 636 87.71 -82.18 -51.38
C ALA A 636 88.99 -81.40 -51.03
N ASP A 637 89.44 -80.53 -51.95
CA ASP A 637 90.72 -79.82 -51.93
C ASP A 637 90.78 -78.62 -50.95
N ILE A 638 89.65 -78.22 -50.33
CA ILE A 638 89.57 -76.98 -49.54
C ILE A 638 89.35 -77.23 -48.03
N GLY A 639 88.72 -78.35 -47.65
CA GLY A 639 88.33 -78.64 -46.27
C GLY A 639 89.49 -78.67 -45.26
N GLU A 640 90.72 -78.88 -45.74
CA GLU A 640 91.95 -78.81 -44.93
C GLU A 640 92.21 -77.44 -44.28
N ARG A 641 91.82 -76.33 -44.92
CA ARG A 641 92.44 -75.02 -44.63
C ARG A 641 91.83 -74.19 -43.50
N THR A 642 90.60 -74.47 -43.06
CA THR A 642 89.76 -73.45 -42.39
C THR A 642 89.86 -73.37 -40.86
N LYS A 643 90.46 -74.36 -40.18
CA LYS A 643 90.46 -74.49 -38.69
C LYS A 643 91.41 -73.52 -37.97
N HIS A 644 91.59 -72.31 -38.50
CA HIS A 644 92.70 -71.40 -38.21
C HIS A 644 92.27 -70.13 -37.43
N LEU A 645 91.02 -69.70 -37.53
CA LEU A 645 90.66 -68.28 -37.35
C LEU A 645 89.84 -67.93 -36.08
N GLU A 646 89.14 -68.89 -35.47
CA GLU A 646 88.16 -68.59 -34.41
C GLU A 646 88.76 -68.03 -33.11
N ALA A 647 90.04 -68.28 -32.84
CA ALA A 647 90.74 -67.89 -31.61
C ALA A 647 90.80 -66.37 -31.34
N VAL A 648 90.55 -65.52 -32.35
CA VAL A 648 90.90 -64.09 -32.30
C VAL A 648 89.85 -63.22 -31.57
N LYS A 649 88.57 -63.62 -31.58
CA LYS A 649 87.46 -62.63 -31.48
C LYS A 649 87.00 -62.25 -30.06
N ALA A 650 87.28 -63.07 -29.04
CA ALA A 650 86.75 -62.92 -27.68
C ALA A 650 87.36 -61.75 -26.85
N ARG A 651 87.96 -60.73 -27.49
CA ARG A 651 88.80 -59.71 -26.83
C ARG A 651 88.17 -58.31 -26.70
N PHE A 652 87.06 -58.01 -27.37
CA PHE A 652 86.63 -56.61 -27.58
C PHE A 652 85.62 -56.06 -26.54
N GLU A 653 84.68 -56.88 -26.06
CA GLU A 653 83.48 -56.41 -25.32
C GLU A 653 83.76 -55.76 -23.95
N LEU A 654 84.99 -55.88 -23.43
CA LEU A 654 85.39 -55.38 -22.12
C LEU A 654 85.30 -53.83 -21.99
N THR A 655 85.31 -53.12 -23.11
CA THR A 655 85.75 -51.72 -23.19
C THR A 655 84.68 -50.66 -22.84
N SER A 656 83.39 -50.96 -22.97
CA SER A 656 82.35 -49.90 -23.10
C SER A 656 81.77 -49.31 -21.79
N LYS A 657 82.25 -49.69 -20.60
CA LYS A 657 81.55 -49.42 -19.32
C LYS A 657 82.10 -48.22 -18.50
N LEU A 658 82.54 -47.14 -19.16
CA LEU A 658 83.49 -46.17 -18.55
C LEU A 658 83.17 -44.65 -18.65
N LEU A 659 82.06 -44.19 -19.24
CA LEU A 659 81.75 -42.75 -19.43
C LEU A 659 80.47 -42.28 -18.70
N GLY A 660 80.52 -41.08 -18.10
CA GLY A 660 79.41 -40.37 -17.43
C GLY A 660 79.04 -39.05 -18.13
N VAL A 661 78.42 -38.00 -17.56
CA VAL A 661 77.67 -37.69 -16.31
C VAL A 661 77.71 -36.13 -16.22
N ASN A 662 76.74 -35.40 -16.83
CA ASN A 662 76.83 -33.97 -17.25
C ASN A 662 78.27 -33.40 -17.40
N ALA A 663 78.73 -32.66 -16.39
CA ALA A 663 80.14 -32.54 -16.02
C ALA A 663 80.37 -33.30 -14.69
N ASP A 664 79.43 -33.16 -13.74
CA ASP A 664 79.36 -33.92 -12.49
C ASP A 664 78.12 -34.85 -12.40
N GLY A 665 77.20 -34.78 -13.38
CA GLY A 665 75.77 -34.75 -13.04
C GLY A 665 74.79 -35.73 -13.71
N THR A 666 73.50 -35.73 -13.38
CA THR A 666 72.60 -34.69 -12.80
C THR A 666 72.50 -33.40 -13.64
N LEU A 667 71.26 -32.96 -13.89
CA LEU A 667 70.88 -32.04 -14.99
C LEU A 667 70.11 -30.81 -14.47
N ILE A 668 70.20 -29.66 -15.16
CA ILE A 668 69.84 -28.32 -14.62
C ILE A 668 69.14 -27.42 -15.67
N THR A 669 68.22 -26.55 -15.22
CA THR A 669 67.53 -25.46 -15.97
C THR A 669 67.24 -24.29 -15.01
N ALA A 670 67.06 -23.04 -15.47
CA ALA A 670 66.70 -21.90 -14.59
C ALA A 670 65.89 -20.79 -15.29
N THR A 671 64.94 -20.15 -14.59
CA THR A 671 64.03 -19.11 -15.16
C THR A 671 63.51 -18.03 -14.19
N GLN A 672 63.53 -18.27 -12.87
CA GLN A 672 62.53 -17.76 -11.90
C GLN A 672 62.63 -16.28 -11.45
N LEU A 673 63.26 -15.36 -12.19
CA LEU A 673 63.86 -14.14 -11.59
C LEU A 673 63.54 -12.77 -12.23
N ARG A 674 62.38 -12.55 -12.89
CA ARG A 674 62.20 -11.36 -13.77
C ARG A 674 60.87 -10.56 -13.76
N VAL A 675 59.94 -10.75 -12.83
CA VAL A 675 58.56 -10.19 -12.95
C VAL A 675 58.19 -9.06 -11.96
N GLU A 676 58.67 -9.07 -10.71
CA GLU A 676 57.99 -8.34 -9.61
C GLU A 676 58.30 -6.83 -9.44
N THR A 677 59.22 -6.23 -10.20
CA THR A 677 59.94 -5.01 -9.76
C THR A 677 59.62 -3.69 -10.49
N ALA A 678 58.65 -3.64 -11.41
CA ALA A 678 58.59 -2.56 -12.42
C ALA A 678 57.35 -1.62 -12.43
N GLN A 679 56.37 -1.78 -11.53
CA GLN A 679 55.06 -1.11 -11.62
C GLN A 679 54.84 0.05 -10.62
N GLU A 680 53.61 0.60 -10.55
CA GLU A 680 53.35 2.04 -10.49
C GLU A 680 53.59 2.78 -9.15
N LYS A 681 54.86 2.94 -8.75
CA LYS A 681 55.34 3.82 -7.66
C LYS A 681 55.00 5.33 -7.80
N GLN A 682 54.38 5.75 -8.91
CA GLN A 682 54.43 7.14 -9.39
C GLN A 682 53.17 8.00 -9.10
N MET A 683 52.04 7.40 -8.72
CA MET A 683 50.69 8.00 -8.91
C MET A 683 50.13 8.92 -7.80
N LEU A 684 50.80 9.09 -6.64
CA LEU A 684 50.17 9.65 -5.42
C LEU A 684 50.92 10.83 -4.78
N LEU A 685 51.72 11.59 -5.54
CA LEU A 685 52.66 12.58 -4.97
C LEU A 685 52.19 14.04 -5.04
N ASP A 686 51.17 14.37 -5.85
CA ASP A 686 50.89 15.76 -6.24
C ASP A 686 49.89 16.53 -5.36
N GLU A 687 49.02 15.88 -4.58
CA GLU A 687 47.94 16.57 -3.83
C GLU A 687 48.40 17.37 -2.59
N GLY A 688 49.58 17.08 -2.02
CA GLY A 688 49.92 17.50 -0.66
C GLY A 688 50.36 18.97 -0.45
N ASN A 689 50.74 19.70 -1.51
CA ASN A 689 51.59 20.89 -1.35
C ASN A 689 50.87 22.24 -1.13
N VAL A 690 49.55 22.30 -1.27
CA VAL A 690 48.80 23.59 -1.36
C VAL A 690 48.39 24.18 0.01
N LEU A 691 48.47 23.42 1.11
CA LEU A 691 47.65 23.70 2.29
C LEU A 691 48.26 24.62 3.38
N ASN A 692 49.58 24.67 3.56
CA ASN A 692 50.18 25.07 4.84
C ASN A 692 50.76 26.51 4.93
N GLU A 693 50.58 27.36 3.92
CA GLU A 693 51.21 28.71 3.87
C GLU A 693 50.53 29.75 4.80
N ASN A 694 49.32 29.45 5.30
CA ASN A 694 48.45 30.44 5.97
C ASN A 694 48.70 30.65 7.48
N VAL A 695 49.52 29.82 8.15
CA VAL A 695 49.48 29.70 9.63
C VAL A 695 50.32 30.76 10.38
N LEU A 696 51.43 31.24 9.82
CA LEU A 696 52.49 31.90 10.61
C LEU A 696 52.28 33.39 10.96
N LYS A 697 51.24 34.06 10.46
CA LYS A 697 51.06 35.52 10.67
C LYS A 697 50.48 35.91 12.04
N ALA A 698 50.16 34.96 12.92
CA ALA A 698 49.21 35.17 14.01
C ALA A 698 49.77 35.57 15.40
N GLU A 699 51.04 35.29 15.73
CA GLU A 699 51.48 35.32 17.14
C GLU A 699 52.22 36.59 17.62
N GLU A 700 52.55 37.57 16.77
CA GLU A 700 53.56 38.63 17.04
C GLU A 700 53.21 39.71 18.11
N GLU A 701 52.05 39.71 18.78
CA GLU A 701 51.54 40.93 19.46
C GLU A 701 51.64 41.01 21.00
N ILE A 702 51.70 39.90 21.76
CA ILE A 702 51.26 39.88 23.18
C ILE A 702 52.24 40.47 24.23
N LYS A 703 53.55 40.39 24.02
CA LYS A 703 54.59 40.36 25.09
C LYS A 703 55.02 41.74 25.68
N ALA A 704 54.15 42.75 25.82
CA ALA A 704 54.57 44.17 25.97
C ALA A 704 54.21 44.93 27.28
N LEU A 705 53.30 44.45 28.13
CA LEU A 705 52.47 45.34 28.98
C LEU A 705 52.76 45.42 30.51
N GLY A 706 53.88 44.86 31.01
CA GLY A 706 53.97 44.41 32.42
C GLY A 706 54.56 45.32 33.53
N ASN A 707 55.32 46.40 33.24
CA ASN A 707 56.41 46.83 34.16
C ASN A 707 56.18 48.11 35.04
N THR A 708 54.99 48.70 35.14
CA THR A 708 54.86 50.14 35.52
C THR A 708 54.43 50.49 36.97
N LEU A 709 54.19 49.54 37.88
CA LEU A 709 53.29 49.77 39.04
C LEU A 709 53.94 50.14 40.41
N ALA A 710 55.27 50.13 40.56
CA ALA A 710 55.88 49.82 41.87
C ALA A 710 56.22 50.96 42.88
N LEU A 711 56.06 52.25 42.55
CA LEU A 711 56.83 53.34 43.22
C LEU A 711 56.17 54.17 44.34
N PHE A 712 54.89 53.97 44.68
CA PHE A 712 54.08 55.03 45.34
C PHE A 712 54.10 55.12 46.89
N ASN A 713 54.51 54.10 47.63
CA ASN A 713 53.95 53.87 48.99
C ASN A 713 54.67 54.50 50.22
N ASN A 714 55.81 55.17 50.11
CA ASN A 714 56.73 55.32 51.27
C ASN A 714 56.67 56.62 52.13
N TYR A 715 55.84 57.62 51.81
CA TYR A 715 56.01 58.99 52.38
C TYR A 715 55.16 59.38 53.63
N ASN A 716 54.38 58.47 54.22
CA ASN A 716 53.14 58.87 54.91
C ASN A 716 53.11 58.82 56.47
N ASP A 717 54.23 58.53 57.17
CA ASP A 717 54.16 58.12 58.60
C ASP A 717 54.53 59.15 59.69
N ASP A 718 55.33 60.19 59.41
CA ASP A 718 55.96 60.96 60.50
C ASP A 718 55.04 61.91 61.27
N PHE A 719 53.95 62.40 60.67
CA PHE A 719 53.09 63.44 61.26
C PHE A 719 52.29 62.99 62.51
N ARG A 720 52.34 61.69 62.86
CA ARG A 720 51.47 61.07 63.88
C ARG A 720 51.90 61.27 65.34
N LYS A 721 53.07 61.89 65.61
CA LYS A 721 53.75 61.82 66.92
C LYS A 721 53.45 62.97 67.91
N SER A 722 53.00 64.16 67.47
CA SER A 722 52.95 65.37 68.32
C SER A 722 51.67 65.58 69.15
N VAL A 723 50.58 64.83 68.90
CA VAL A 723 49.24 65.17 69.40
C VAL A 723 48.76 64.25 70.56
N ARG A 724 49.49 63.20 70.93
CA ARG A 724 49.03 62.14 71.85
C ARG A 724 49.52 62.25 73.31
N THR A 725 49.42 63.44 73.93
CA THR A 725 49.66 63.59 75.39
C THR A 725 48.64 64.50 76.11
N ARG A 726 47.36 64.11 76.06
CA ARG A 726 46.45 64.16 77.23
C ARG A 726 45.80 62.77 77.38
N PRO A 727 45.45 62.32 78.60
CA PRO A 727 45.75 60.93 79.00
C PRO A 727 44.54 59.98 79.07
N GLY A 728 44.79 58.66 78.95
CA GLY A 728 43.83 57.58 79.29
C GLY A 728 44.20 56.21 78.68
N GLY A 729 44.65 55.25 79.49
CA GLY A 729 45.29 54.00 79.05
C GLY A 729 44.41 52.80 78.66
N GLY A 730 45.05 51.61 78.55
CA GLY A 730 44.38 50.29 78.48
C GLY A 730 44.81 49.38 77.32
N ARG A 731 45.37 48.19 77.63
CA ARG A 731 45.50 47.02 76.72
C ARG A 731 44.93 45.80 77.45
N MET A 732 44.03 45.02 76.83
CA MET A 732 43.56 43.75 77.43
C MET A 732 43.01 42.70 76.45
N GLU A 733 42.46 43.09 75.29
CA GLU A 733 41.55 42.24 74.49
C GLU A 733 42.23 41.10 73.68
N ASN A 734 43.57 41.01 73.67
CA ASN A 734 44.30 40.27 72.64
C ASN A 734 44.39 38.73 72.85
N ILE A 735 43.73 38.19 73.88
CA ILE A 735 43.78 36.75 74.24
C ILE A 735 42.57 35.98 73.70
N ASP A 736 41.36 36.56 73.76
CA ASP A 736 40.12 35.86 73.37
C ASP A 736 39.96 35.59 71.87
N PHE A 737 40.80 36.24 71.04
CA PHE A 737 40.81 36.03 69.59
C PHE A 737 41.47 34.70 69.19
N LEU A 738 42.59 34.35 69.85
CA LEU A 738 43.36 33.14 69.55
C LEU A 738 42.57 31.85 69.87
N THR A 739 41.69 31.90 70.86
CA THR A 739 40.82 30.77 71.26
C THR A 739 39.74 30.45 70.21
N ARG A 740 39.34 31.44 69.39
CA ARG A 740 38.29 31.29 68.36
C ARG A 740 38.84 30.60 67.11
N LEU A 741 39.98 31.10 66.60
CA LEU A 741 40.72 30.50 65.48
C LEU A 741 40.99 29.00 65.68
N ARG A 742 41.20 28.57 66.93
CA ARG A 742 41.48 27.16 67.24
C ARG A 742 40.25 26.24 67.12
N LYS A 743 39.03 26.75 67.32
CA LYS A 743 37.78 26.00 67.04
C LYS A 743 37.50 25.89 65.54
N GLU A 744 37.68 26.97 64.80
CA GLU A 744 37.46 27.01 63.35
C GLU A 744 38.35 26.00 62.60
N LEU A 745 39.58 25.78 63.10
CA LEU A 745 40.51 24.79 62.55
C LEU A 745 40.04 23.34 62.70
N ASP A 746 39.33 23.00 63.78
CA ASP A 746 38.81 21.64 63.98
C ASP A 746 37.49 21.40 63.23
N GLU A 747 36.65 22.44 63.07
CA GLU A 747 35.50 22.37 62.16
C GLU A 747 35.90 22.16 60.69
N GLN A 748 37.02 22.76 60.26
CA GLN A 748 37.59 22.53 58.93
C GLN A 748 37.95 21.05 58.71
N LYS A 749 38.54 20.38 59.71
CA LYS A 749 38.86 18.94 59.66
C LYS A 749 37.61 18.05 59.57
N ILE A 750 36.49 18.45 60.20
CA ILE A 750 35.24 17.69 60.10
C ILE A 750 34.64 17.80 58.68
N LYS A 751 34.80 18.95 58.02
CA LYS A 751 34.35 19.17 56.62
C LYS A 751 35.25 18.41 55.63
N MET A 752 36.57 18.45 55.85
CA MET A 752 37.61 17.66 55.16
C MET A 752 37.27 16.17 55.04
N HIS A 753 36.97 15.50 56.16
CA HIS A 753 36.68 14.06 56.17
C HIS A 753 35.35 13.68 55.49
N ARG A 754 34.41 14.63 55.29
CA ARG A 754 33.18 14.39 54.51
C ARG A 754 33.46 14.44 53.01
N ALA A 755 34.18 15.46 52.55
CA ALA A 755 34.56 15.58 51.15
C ALA A 755 35.40 14.39 50.66
N ASP A 756 36.30 13.88 51.51
CA ASP A 756 37.10 12.68 51.19
C ASP A 756 36.25 11.39 51.16
N HIS A 757 35.20 11.30 51.98
CA HIS A 757 34.23 10.20 51.92
C HIS A 757 33.37 10.25 50.65
N GLU A 758 32.90 11.43 50.26
CA GLU A 758 32.14 11.66 49.02
C GLU A 758 32.99 11.35 47.76
N LEU A 759 34.27 11.77 47.75
CA LEU A 759 35.22 11.43 46.69
C LEU A 759 35.43 9.91 46.58
N LYS A 760 35.54 9.21 47.72
CA LYS A 760 35.68 7.75 47.78
C LYS A 760 34.40 7.02 47.35
N GLN A 761 33.20 7.60 47.53
CA GLN A 761 31.97 7.07 46.92
C GLN A 761 31.94 7.30 45.40
N ALA A 762 32.29 8.50 44.92
CA ALA A 762 32.32 8.83 43.49
C ALA A 762 33.27 7.90 42.70
N LEU A 763 34.48 7.67 43.21
CA LEU A 763 35.44 6.73 42.61
C LEU A 763 34.94 5.27 42.60
N LYS A 764 34.09 4.89 43.58
CA LYS A 764 33.47 3.55 43.62
C LYS A 764 32.34 3.42 42.60
N ALA A 765 31.57 4.48 42.36
CA ALA A 765 30.55 4.53 41.32
C ALA A 765 31.16 4.51 39.90
N ILE A 766 32.27 5.22 39.67
CA ILE A 766 33.00 5.21 38.39
C ILE A 766 33.54 3.79 38.11
N LYS A 767 34.14 3.12 39.10
CA LYS A 767 34.61 1.72 38.96
C LYS A 767 33.50 0.66 38.89
N GLN A 768 32.22 1.06 38.91
CA GLN A 768 31.08 0.16 38.71
C GLN A 768 30.40 0.35 37.33
N GLN A 769 30.94 1.22 36.47
CA GLN A 769 30.57 1.27 35.06
C GLN A 769 31.52 0.39 34.24
N ASN A 770 30.99 -0.54 33.46
CA ASN A 770 31.77 -1.36 32.52
C ASN A 770 32.20 -0.52 31.31
N ILE A 771 33.32 0.18 31.44
CA ILE A 771 34.07 0.75 30.32
C ILE A 771 34.97 -0.37 29.76
N SER A 772 34.93 -0.60 28.45
CA SER A 772 35.81 -1.61 27.81
C SER A 772 37.27 -1.22 27.95
N ASN A 773 38.15 -2.18 28.29
CA ASN A 773 39.60 -1.96 28.34
C ASN A 773 40.14 -1.36 27.03
N GLU A 774 39.61 -1.80 25.89
CA GLU A 774 39.92 -1.32 24.55
C GLU A 774 39.74 0.21 24.39
N LEU A 775 38.76 0.79 25.10
CA LEU A 775 38.49 2.23 25.08
C LEU A 775 39.42 3.00 26.04
N LEU A 776 39.93 2.33 27.08
CA LEU A 776 40.95 2.88 27.99
C LEU A 776 42.34 2.85 27.34
N GLU A 777 42.72 1.74 26.73
CA GLU A 777 43.97 1.57 25.97
C GLU A 777 44.06 2.55 24.79
N LEU A 778 42.95 2.78 24.07
CA LEU A 778 42.87 3.83 23.06
C LEU A 778 43.08 5.24 23.64
N TYR A 779 42.57 5.53 24.84
CA TYR A 779 42.75 6.83 25.48
C TYR A 779 44.19 7.03 25.99
N GLU A 780 44.82 5.99 26.54
CA GLU A 780 46.23 6.05 26.95
C GLU A 780 47.15 6.22 25.72
N HIS A 781 46.92 5.47 24.63
CA HIS A 781 47.65 5.63 23.37
C HIS A 781 47.47 7.02 22.73
N ASP A 782 46.29 7.63 22.87
CA ASP A 782 45.99 8.98 22.36
C ASP A 782 46.53 10.10 23.28
N VAL A 783 46.91 9.78 24.53
CA VAL A 783 47.69 10.65 25.42
C VAL A 783 49.18 10.54 25.11
N ASP A 784 49.72 9.32 24.99
CA ASP A 784 51.14 9.07 24.71
C ASP A 784 51.56 9.63 23.34
N LEU A 785 50.71 9.52 22.31
CA LEU A 785 50.95 10.17 21.01
C LEU A 785 51.12 11.69 21.16
N LYS A 786 50.21 12.37 21.87
CA LYS A 786 50.29 13.83 22.08
C LYS A 786 51.52 14.22 22.90
N GLU A 787 51.95 13.37 23.83
CA GLU A 787 53.17 13.61 24.60
C GLU A 787 54.46 13.36 23.79
N LEU A 788 54.45 12.41 22.84
CA LEU A 788 55.54 12.18 21.89
C LEU A 788 55.63 13.28 20.82
N GLU A 789 54.51 13.73 20.25
CA GLU A 789 54.48 14.87 19.33
C GLU A 789 55.03 16.14 20.00
N LYS A 790 54.61 16.41 21.25
CA LYS A 790 55.09 17.57 22.02
C LYS A 790 56.58 17.48 22.34
N ARG A 791 57.13 16.29 22.61
CA ARG A 791 58.58 16.09 22.77
C ARG A 791 59.34 16.30 21.45
N ASN A 792 58.88 15.72 20.35
CA ASN A 792 59.50 15.89 19.04
C ASN A 792 59.51 17.35 18.58
N MET A 793 58.40 18.08 18.77
CA MET A 793 58.31 19.50 18.45
C MET A 793 59.30 20.35 19.28
N ASN A 794 59.44 20.06 20.57
CA ASN A 794 60.44 20.73 21.41
C ASN A 794 61.89 20.46 20.96
N VAL A 795 62.20 19.23 20.54
CA VAL A 795 63.55 18.89 20.03
C VAL A 795 63.82 19.53 18.67
N LEU A 796 62.83 19.61 17.78
CA LEU A 796 62.93 20.35 16.51
C LEU A 796 63.13 21.86 16.72
N ASN A 797 62.44 22.46 17.71
CA ASN A 797 62.67 23.85 18.09
C ASN A 797 64.09 24.07 18.65
N GLN A 798 64.58 23.20 19.54
CA GLN A 798 65.93 23.29 20.09
C GLN A 798 67.03 23.11 19.01
N LEU A 799 66.84 22.19 18.06
CA LEU A 799 67.76 22.01 16.93
C LEU A 799 67.72 23.21 15.96
N GLY A 800 66.56 23.85 15.80
CA GLY A 800 66.43 25.12 15.10
C GLY A 800 67.18 26.25 15.81
N ASP A 801 67.00 26.40 17.12
CA ASP A 801 67.65 27.46 17.91
C ASP A 801 69.19 27.29 17.93
N ILE A 802 69.71 26.06 17.93
CA ILE A 802 71.14 25.81 17.76
C ILE A 802 71.59 26.19 16.34
N ALA A 803 70.77 25.93 15.32
CA ALA A 803 71.11 26.24 13.93
C ALA A 803 71.05 27.74 13.58
N ASP A 804 70.20 28.53 14.26
CA ASP A 804 70.14 29.99 14.12
C ASP A 804 71.33 30.70 14.80
N ASN A 805 71.86 30.14 15.90
CA ASN A 805 72.84 30.83 16.76
C ASN A 805 74.31 30.40 16.56
N ASP A 806 74.59 29.23 15.98
CA ASP A 806 75.95 28.68 15.86
C ASP A 806 76.42 28.60 14.39
N TYR A 807 77.26 29.57 14.00
CA TYR A 807 77.55 29.91 12.59
C TYR A 807 78.27 28.80 11.81
N GLU A 808 79.05 27.94 12.46
CA GLU A 808 79.69 26.78 11.80
C GLU A 808 78.80 25.52 11.82
N LEU A 809 77.88 25.41 12.78
CA LEU A 809 77.14 24.18 13.05
C LEU A 809 75.76 24.18 12.36
N GLY A 810 75.07 25.32 12.34
CA GLY A 810 73.77 25.50 11.69
C GLY A 810 73.70 25.05 10.23
N PRO A 811 74.65 25.44 9.35
CA PRO A 811 74.68 25.00 7.96
C PRO A 811 74.92 23.50 7.75
N LYS A 812 75.32 22.77 8.81
CA LYS A 812 75.44 21.29 8.83
C LYS A 812 74.15 20.66 9.39
N ILE A 813 73.60 21.21 10.48
CA ILE A 813 72.34 20.75 11.12
C ILE A 813 71.16 20.89 10.15
N ALA A 814 70.98 22.07 9.55
CA ALA A 814 69.88 22.33 8.60
C ALA A 814 69.94 21.38 7.39
N ARG A 815 71.14 21.01 6.95
CA ARG A 815 71.35 20.08 5.83
C ARG A 815 71.03 18.65 6.23
N ALA A 816 71.61 18.15 7.32
CA ALA A 816 71.39 16.79 7.81
C ALA A 816 69.92 16.50 8.19
N ILE A 817 69.13 17.53 8.51
CA ILE A 817 67.70 17.42 8.82
C ILE A 817 66.86 17.49 7.52
N ALA A 818 67.21 18.36 6.57
CA ALA A 818 66.61 18.37 5.23
C ALA A 818 66.88 17.07 4.45
N ASP A 819 68.09 16.52 4.54
CA ASP A 819 68.49 15.22 3.96
C ASP A 819 67.71 14.03 4.57
N ARG A 820 67.03 14.24 5.71
CA ARG A 820 66.10 13.27 6.33
C ARG A 820 64.61 13.67 6.16
N GLY A 821 64.31 14.62 5.28
CA GLY A 821 62.94 15.01 4.92
C GLY A 821 62.20 15.83 5.98
N MET A 822 62.84 16.21 7.08
CA MET A 822 62.27 17.09 8.11
C MET A 822 62.69 18.54 7.84
N LYS A 823 61.86 19.51 8.27
CA LYS A 823 62.11 20.95 8.04
C LYS A 823 62.33 21.66 9.37
N LEU A 824 63.36 22.50 9.46
CA LEU A 824 63.55 23.40 10.60
C LEU A 824 62.44 24.47 10.63
N PRO A 825 61.94 24.89 11.80
CA PRO A 825 60.83 25.86 11.86
C PRO A 825 61.22 27.30 11.47
N HIS A 826 62.52 27.60 11.37
CA HIS A 826 63.05 28.95 11.56
C HIS A 826 63.23 29.80 10.29
N LEU A 827 63.03 29.22 9.09
CA LEU A 827 63.06 29.96 7.81
C LEU A 827 61.71 30.60 7.42
N LEU A 828 60.76 30.64 8.34
CA LEU A 828 59.62 31.55 8.32
C LEU A 828 59.71 32.35 9.63
N HIS A 829 59.87 33.66 9.53
CA HIS A 829 60.19 34.49 10.71
C HIS A 829 59.08 34.41 11.77
N LYS A 830 59.53 34.21 13.02
CA LYS A 830 58.81 34.30 14.29
C LYS A 830 57.68 35.37 14.23
N THR A 831 56.44 35.19 14.69
CA THR A 831 55.80 34.39 15.77
C THR A 831 56.33 34.62 17.19
N ARG A 832 55.61 35.47 17.96
CA ARG A 832 55.90 35.84 19.36
C ARG A 832 55.06 35.05 20.36
N SER A 833 55.12 33.72 20.25
CA SER A 833 54.67 32.73 21.23
C SER A 833 53.20 32.80 21.63
N GLY A 834 52.38 31.92 21.06
CA GLY A 834 51.12 31.51 21.67
C GLY A 834 51.34 30.70 22.95
N ILE A 835 50.24 30.50 23.70
CA ILE A 835 49.90 29.19 24.29
C ILE A 835 48.38 29.19 24.58
N SER A 836 47.67 28.34 23.85
CA SER A 836 46.73 27.34 24.36
C SER A 836 45.88 27.69 25.61
N TRP A 837 44.54 27.64 25.45
CA TRP A 837 43.51 27.23 26.44
C TRP A 837 43.70 27.73 27.90
N ARG A 838 42.82 28.54 28.51
CA ARG A 838 41.34 28.70 28.43
C ARG A 838 41.01 30.18 28.75
N SER A 839 39.80 30.72 28.68
CA SER A 839 38.48 30.12 28.88
C SER A 839 37.34 30.98 28.34
N ASP A 840 36.40 30.35 27.64
CA ASP A 840 35.01 30.47 28.07
C ASP A 840 34.87 29.82 29.45
N MET A 841 34.48 30.62 30.44
CA MET A 841 33.54 30.30 31.53
C MET A 841 33.56 31.42 32.58
N SER A 842 32.92 32.54 32.28
CA SER A 842 32.45 33.48 33.31
C SER A 842 31.23 32.88 34.01
N GLY A 843 31.41 32.14 35.12
CA GLY A 843 30.31 31.32 35.66
C GLY A 843 30.35 30.79 37.10
N CYS A 844 31.35 31.11 37.93
CA CYS A 844 31.39 30.88 39.40
C CYS A 844 32.69 31.49 39.94
N ASP A 845 32.76 32.33 40.98
CA ASP A 845 31.80 32.78 42.00
C ASP A 845 31.39 31.74 43.07
N ALA A 846 31.54 32.13 44.34
CA ALA A 846 31.28 31.37 45.59
C ALA A 846 32.14 30.09 45.81
N LEU A 847 32.68 29.75 46.99
CA LEU A 847 32.18 29.78 48.38
C LEU A 847 30.99 28.81 48.55
N SER A 848 31.07 27.67 49.25
CA SER A 848 31.98 27.24 50.34
C SER A 848 32.10 25.70 50.37
N LEU A 849 33.10 25.05 50.99
CA LEU A 849 34.20 25.51 51.84
C LEU A 849 35.44 24.58 51.70
N SER A 850 36.61 25.02 52.13
CA SER A 850 37.86 24.23 52.16
C SER A 850 37.90 23.22 53.35
N SER A 851 38.86 22.28 53.51
CA SER A 851 40.11 21.95 52.77
C SER A 851 40.62 20.51 53.09
N ARG A 852 41.31 19.83 52.15
CA ARG A 852 41.95 18.46 52.20
C ARG A 852 40.95 17.26 52.29
N ILE A 853 41.27 15.94 52.22
CA ILE A 853 42.47 15.07 52.01
C ILE A 853 43.36 14.70 53.24
N GLY A 854 43.70 13.40 53.43
CA GLY A 854 44.69 12.89 54.41
C GLY A 854 44.60 11.37 54.75
N ASP A 855 45.37 10.54 54.01
CA ASP A 855 45.77 9.13 54.25
C ASP A 855 44.73 7.98 54.39
N LEU A 856 45.26 6.75 54.27
CA LEU A 856 44.62 5.41 54.26
C LEU A 856 44.81 4.72 55.64
N PRO A 857 44.07 3.65 56.03
CA PRO A 857 43.96 2.35 55.31
C PRO A 857 42.54 1.70 55.45
N GLU A 858 42.23 0.38 55.39
CA GLU A 858 43.03 -0.85 55.24
C GLU A 858 42.31 -2.01 54.47
N THR A 859 41.42 -2.78 55.12
CA THR A 859 41.06 -4.20 54.81
C THR A 859 39.66 -4.57 55.35
N SER A 860 39.06 -5.78 55.19
CA SER A 860 38.98 -6.81 54.11
C SER A 860 37.98 -7.92 54.53
N ARG A 861 37.78 -8.94 53.65
CA ARG A 861 37.26 -10.32 53.91
C ARG A 861 35.73 -10.51 54.05
N SER A 862 35.15 -11.67 53.66
CA SER A 862 35.64 -12.78 52.77
C SER A 862 34.53 -13.79 52.41
N SER A 863 34.91 -14.76 51.55
CA SER A 863 34.33 -16.12 51.38
C SER A 863 33.10 -16.24 50.46
N MET A 864 33.03 -17.18 49.50
CA MET A 864 33.94 -18.28 49.09
C MET A 864 34.02 -18.35 47.53
N SER A 865 34.24 -19.42 46.74
CA SER A 865 34.27 -20.90 46.90
C SER A 865 35.28 -21.58 45.93
N GLU A 866 35.31 -22.92 45.94
CA GLU A 866 36.23 -23.83 45.22
C GLU A 866 35.46 -24.70 44.18
N GLU A 867 36.02 -25.68 43.45
CA GLU A 867 37.19 -25.77 42.54
C GLU A 867 37.23 -27.19 41.87
N SER A 868 38.03 -27.39 40.81
CA SER A 868 38.59 -28.69 40.31
C SER A 868 37.67 -29.62 39.44
N GLN A 869 38.15 -30.49 38.52
CA GLN A 869 39.49 -30.70 37.91
C GLN A 869 39.47 -31.49 36.56
N MET A 870 40.47 -31.22 35.68
CA MET A 870 41.18 -32.09 34.69
C MET A 870 40.53 -32.94 33.55
N LYS A 871 41.04 -32.67 32.33
CA LYS A 871 41.62 -33.59 31.27
C LYS A 871 40.76 -34.37 30.22
N SER A 872 41.09 -34.09 28.94
CA SER A 872 41.65 -35.00 27.90
C SER A 872 40.92 -35.30 26.55
N SER A 873 41.74 -35.27 25.48
CA SER A 873 41.72 -36.03 24.18
C SER A 873 40.67 -35.81 23.05
N THR A 874 41.11 -35.05 22.02
CA THR A 874 41.12 -35.37 20.56
C THR A 874 39.87 -35.85 19.78
N SER A 875 39.56 -35.22 18.62
CA SER A 875 40.14 -35.65 17.30
C SER A 875 39.69 -34.85 16.04
N ALA A 876 40.66 -34.52 15.18
CA ALA A 876 40.66 -34.48 13.70
C ALA A 876 39.66 -33.68 12.80
N LYS A 877 40.23 -32.62 12.17
CA LYS A 877 40.46 -32.43 10.70
C LYS A 877 39.31 -32.19 9.67
N LEU A 878 39.39 -30.97 9.08
CA LEU A 878 39.60 -30.64 7.65
C LEU A 878 38.51 -30.86 6.55
N SER A 879 38.08 -29.71 5.99
CA SER A 879 38.32 -29.24 4.60
C SER A 879 37.28 -29.41 3.46
N VAL A 880 37.54 -28.63 2.39
CA VAL A 880 37.03 -28.66 0.99
C VAL A 880 35.91 -27.67 0.60
N VAL A 881 36.38 -26.52 0.08
CA VAL A 881 35.96 -25.85 -1.18
C VAL A 881 34.54 -25.28 -1.31
N SER A 882 34.47 -23.96 -1.09
CA SER A 882 34.07 -22.91 -2.06
C SER A 882 33.19 -23.25 -3.27
N LEU A 883 32.20 -22.40 -3.56
CA LEU A 883 32.42 -21.29 -4.50
C LEU A 883 31.34 -20.19 -4.42
N ASP A 884 31.72 -19.01 -4.87
CA ASP A 884 30.97 -17.76 -4.73
C ASP A 884 29.90 -17.52 -5.82
N PHE A 885 29.05 -16.52 -5.52
CA PHE A 885 28.51 -15.44 -6.37
C PHE A 885 28.94 -15.39 -7.87
N PRO A 886 28.12 -14.81 -8.80
CA PRO A 886 27.32 -13.61 -8.52
C PRO A 886 25.95 -13.42 -9.24
N GLY A 887 24.97 -12.95 -8.45
CA GLY A 887 24.46 -11.57 -8.59
C GLY A 887 23.37 -11.24 -9.64
N LYS A 888 22.73 -10.09 -9.39
CA LYS A 888 21.59 -9.47 -10.11
C LYS A 888 20.27 -10.25 -9.93
N LYS A 889 19.16 -9.63 -9.52
CA LYS A 889 18.85 -8.19 -9.36
C LYS A 889 18.45 -7.85 -7.93
#